data_AF-A0A8T1UQU7-F1
#
_entry.id   AF-A0A8T1UQU7-F1
#
_cell.length_a   1.000
_cell.length_b   1.000
_cell.length_c   1.000
_cell.angle_alpha   90.00
_cell.angle_beta   90.00
_cell.angle_gamma   90.00
#
_symmetry.space_group_name_H-M   'P 1'
#
loop_
_entity.id
_entity.type
_entity.pdbx_description
1 polymer ?
#
loop_
_entity_poly.entity_id
_entity_poly.type
_entity_poly.pdbx_seq_one_letter_code
_entity_poly.pdbx_strand_id
1 'polypeptide(L)'
;MVGLLHAAPLLAVATLATLVEAKDRCTAIIVGAKASTTGTPMTTHTNDCSSCDFRIAKVPAQTHEDGAQHDVVLAAFDYPRYVGGARGKEYLPENLDTRFYNWTATPAIGSIPEVPQTFAYIEGAYGIINEHQVAIGESTCPARFWTKPVTQGGEALFDVGELSRIALQRAQTAREAVQLMGDLAVQYGYYGAVWEGKDVYDEAGEALTVTDTKEAWIFHILPDDTGKSAIWAAQRVPDNQISGVANQFVIRELDLNRPSYFLASPNVHDVAIRNNLWKPDQGTPFDFTLAYAQPRKDTHQYYSTRRIWRLFTLANPELKLSPETDVLASDYPFSVKPASPLSPRDIMRFQRDHYEGTPFDMTKGPKSGPYGDPDRYDAAPNDDLTQEDIDRGHFERAISIFRASYSFVSILDPYNPDNAFLWFGQYAPHATTYTPVFVQSTDVPKQLSRGSLYAFDRESSFWIHALVGNWAARFYSHARPFVARVQDEVESHAEGMLRSVLIEAEQHKREGGVPAMVDFLTKQSDTFAQRAHRASSDLFDYLVTAFHDGYQVSNFYAKMLTVQSIFYPKWWLQQVGFFDGAEESGDAEPASAESATTAPASSSSGVATTAKTKIIEVAHKGSVSYFTTTVLVILSGLAGLFLGRKFHGPLTNKKQGYRPLHVTLHVYDLSHGMARQLSPALLGKTIDGVWHTGVLVFGKEYFFGGGGIQAMAPELVVQRYGMQPVRTITLGETTQTQQQLEQFLRENSARFTDATYDLLRHNCNNFSDEVAKFLVGSGIPQYILDLPNEALNSPFGAMLRPMLDNMNNQMHAAPGDQLFSIPFNDPSRANLAVPAVVTSTPATTPSVDLASRRFKISGSPALHLDKMVQRIKSLNTENLLSEDEVLSLDALSVHIAEDNKEAGSTKSVEWWKIVSKLLSQGHQSAFFFPALGLTRVLLLLPANSKAATEKDACFEAVVHVTEVEPSPLTSAQKTLLLAVLLNAFANPGFSDMALSGSTRFLPFVFATIADPSTGQDPRVLSAHIISNCCLAMKIGEEVVVTTIVCGAVETLDRISRLQPTSAVQQQTIEGIIVGLGRLLHNFEAARSLCVELGLAEVIRRLNVTPGLNAIQPLLSEVVQLI
;
A
#
# COMPACT_ATOMS: atom_id res chain seq x y z
N MET A 1 4.42 19.18 -88.87
CA MET A 1 5.88 19.36 -88.73
C MET A 1 6.19 19.50 -87.24
N VAL A 2 7.21 18.77 -86.75
CA VAL A 2 8.16 19.09 -85.64
C VAL A 2 7.61 19.75 -84.36
N GLY A 3 7.92 19.33 -83.12
CA GLY A 3 8.79 18.25 -82.60
C GLY A 3 8.70 18.20 -81.06
N LEU A 4 8.94 17.06 -80.38
CA LEU A 4 10.24 16.61 -79.82
C LEU A 4 10.61 17.34 -78.50
N LEU A 5 11.00 16.73 -77.36
CA LEU A 5 11.28 15.33 -76.96
C LEU A 5 11.20 15.13 -75.42
N HIS A 6 10.84 13.90 -75.03
CA HIS A 6 11.33 13.11 -73.88
C HIS A 6 11.00 13.45 -72.40
N ALA A 7 10.26 12.50 -71.80
CA ALA A 7 10.36 12.11 -70.40
C ALA A 7 11.06 10.73 -70.30
N ALA A 8 12.00 10.57 -69.36
CA ALA A 8 12.61 9.31 -68.90
C ALA A 8 13.35 9.60 -67.56
N PRO A 9 13.68 8.59 -66.73
CA PRO A 9 13.41 8.70 -65.29
C PRO A 9 14.63 8.96 -64.40
N LEU A 10 14.38 9.55 -63.24
CA LEU A 10 15.27 9.45 -62.08
C LEU A 10 14.83 8.24 -61.23
N LEU A 11 15.71 7.24 -61.14
CA LEU A 11 15.54 6.10 -60.23
C LEU A 11 15.40 6.62 -58.79
N ALA A 12 14.20 6.50 -58.23
CA ALA A 12 14.08 6.39 -56.79
C ALA A 12 14.64 5.02 -56.41
N VAL A 13 15.88 4.98 -55.92
CA VAL A 13 16.39 3.82 -55.19
C VAL A 13 15.61 3.76 -53.88
N ALA A 14 14.46 3.09 -53.93
CA ALA A 14 13.78 2.63 -52.73
C ALA A 14 14.65 1.53 -52.13
N THR A 15 15.59 1.94 -51.28
CA THR A 15 16.13 1.04 -50.27
C THR A 15 14.94 0.53 -49.46
N LEU A 16 14.52 -0.70 -49.72
CA LEU A 16 13.69 -1.43 -48.78
C LEU A 16 14.53 -1.61 -47.52
N ALA A 17 14.40 -0.66 -46.60
CA ALA A 17 14.68 -0.93 -45.20
C ALA A 17 13.68 -2.01 -44.80
N THR A 18 14.15 -3.26 -44.72
CA THR A 18 13.41 -4.33 -44.08
C THR A 18 13.20 -3.89 -42.64
N LEU A 19 11.98 -3.47 -42.31
CA LEU A 19 11.55 -3.26 -40.93
C LEU A 19 11.74 -4.59 -40.22
N VAL A 20 12.73 -4.65 -39.33
CA VAL A 20 12.95 -5.81 -38.46
C VAL A 20 11.99 -5.65 -37.31
N GLU A 21 10.86 -6.32 -37.42
CA GLU A 21 9.88 -6.46 -36.35
C GLU A 21 10.51 -7.31 -35.23
N ALA A 22 10.41 -6.84 -33.99
CA ALA A 22 10.96 -7.57 -32.86
C ALA A 22 10.05 -8.77 -32.58
N LYS A 23 10.62 -9.97 -32.45
CA LYS A 23 9.82 -11.21 -32.34
C LYS A 23 8.94 -11.20 -31.08
N ASP A 24 7.64 -11.33 -31.26
CA ASP A 24 6.59 -11.22 -30.24
C ASP A 24 6.22 -12.61 -29.70
N ARG A 25 6.50 -12.86 -28.41
CA ARG A 25 6.58 -14.23 -27.85
C ARG A 25 6.43 -14.22 -26.35
N CYS A 26 5.46 -14.92 -25.78
CA CYS A 26 5.08 -14.74 -24.37
C CYS A 26 5.67 -15.76 -23.37
N THR A 27 5.49 -15.55 -22.06
CA THR A 27 5.62 -16.59 -21.02
C THR A 27 4.29 -16.78 -20.26
N ALA A 28 3.85 -18.03 -20.12
CA ALA A 28 2.66 -18.39 -19.35
C ALA A 28 3.02 -19.33 -18.18
N ILE A 29 2.48 -19.06 -17.00
CA ILE A 29 2.64 -19.85 -15.76
C ILE A 29 1.26 -20.30 -15.29
N ILE A 30 1.15 -21.57 -14.87
CA ILE A 30 -0.09 -22.16 -14.36
C ILE A 30 0.13 -22.93 -13.06
N VAL A 31 -0.71 -22.67 -12.06
CA VAL A 31 -0.61 -23.24 -10.71
C VAL A 31 -1.87 -24.04 -10.40
N GLY A 32 -1.73 -25.28 -9.91
CA GLY A 32 -2.84 -26.09 -9.45
C GLY A 32 -3.44 -25.61 -8.11
N ALA A 33 -4.71 -25.94 -7.87
CA ALA A 33 -5.50 -25.46 -6.73
C ALA A 33 -4.85 -25.63 -5.33
N LYS A 34 -4.16 -26.76 -5.11
CA LYS A 34 -3.47 -27.11 -3.85
C LYS A 34 -2.00 -26.67 -3.83
N ALA A 35 -1.48 -26.17 -4.95
CA ALA A 35 -0.21 -25.46 -5.06
C ALA A 35 -0.39 -23.93 -4.91
N SER A 36 -1.61 -23.41 -4.92
CA SER A 36 -1.94 -22.01 -4.64
C SER A 36 -2.27 -21.78 -3.16
N THR A 37 -1.98 -20.59 -2.62
CA THR A 37 -2.52 -20.15 -1.32
C THR A 37 -4.00 -19.77 -1.38
N THR A 38 -4.57 -19.53 -2.57
CA THR A 38 -6.00 -19.20 -2.75
C THR A 38 -6.92 -20.41 -2.63
N GLY A 39 -6.37 -21.64 -2.73
CA GLY A 39 -7.16 -22.86 -2.85
C GLY A 39 -7.78 -23.09 -4.23
N THR A 40 -7.50 -22.20 -5.19
CA THR A 40 -7.96 -22.25 -6.59
C THR A 40 -6.79 -22.23 -7.56
N PRO A 41 -6.95 -22.77 -8.78
CA PRO A 41 -5.97 -22.61 -9.84
C PRO A 41 -5.69 -21.14 -10.15
N MET A 42 -4.47 -20.85 -10.60
CA MET A 42 -4.07 -19.54 -11.12
C MET A 42 -3.43 -19.71 -12.49
N THR A 43 -3.83 -18.89 -13.46
CA THR A 43 -3.16 -18.74 -14.76
C THR A 43 -2.59 -17.33 -14.89
N THR A 44 -1.66 -17.18 -15.84
CA THR A 44 -0.95 -15.93 -16.07
C THR A 44 -0.57 -15.80 -17.54
N HIS A 45 -0.24 -14.57 -17.91
CA HIS A 45 0.35 -14.25 -19.20
C HIS A 45 1.33 -13.08 -19.02
N THR A 46 2.51 -13.16 -19.64
CA THR A 46 3.37 -12.01 -19.97
C THR A 46 3.32 -11.80 -21.48
N ASN A 47 2.49 -10.84 -21.93
CA ASN A 47 2.20 -10.60 -23.34
C ASN A 47 3.34 -9.79 -23.97
N ASP A 48 4.45 -10.45 -24.28
CA ASP A 48 5.65 -9.79 -24.78
C ASP A 48 5.53 -9.55 -26.29
N CYS A 49 4.99 -8.39 -26.64
CA CYS A 49 4.63 -8.00 -28.00
C CYS A 49 4.93 -6.51 -28.22
N SER A 50 5.75 -6.24 -29.23
CA SER A 50 6.41 -4.96 -29.47
C SER A 50 5.53 -3.90 -30.14
N SER A 51 4.52 -4.32 -30.91
CA SER A 51 3.55 -3.46 -31.59
C SER A 51 2.12 -3.55 -31.03
N CYS A 52 1.84 -4.51 -30.15
CA CYS A 52 0.50 -4.78 -29.65
C CYS A 52 -0.21 -3.56 -29.03
N ASP A 53 -1.51 -3.47 -29.31
CA ASP A 53 -2.46 -2.67 -28.55
C ASP A 53 -2.48 -3.15 -27.09
N PHE A 54 -1.85 -2.40 -26.19
CA PHE A 54 -1.69 -2.76 -24.78
C PHE A 54 -2.97 -2.61 -23.93
N ARG A 55 -4.06 -2.09 -24.52
CA ARG A 55 -5.32 -1.84 -23.80
C ARG A 55 -5.99 -3.13 -23.33
N ILE A 56 -6.82 -3.05 -22.31
CA ILE A 56 -7.86 -4.07 -22.02
C ILE A 56 -9.25 -3.51 -22.29
N ALA A 57 -10.21 -4.41 -22.48
CA ALA A 57 -11.62 -4.08 -22.74
C ALA A 57 -12.55 -5.01 -21.94
N LYS A 58 -13.73 -4.51 -21.55
CA LYS A 58 -14.82 -5.32 -21.01
C LYS A 58 -15.83 -5.59 -22.12
N VAL A 59 -16.03 -6.85 -22.46
CA VAL A 59 -17.12 -7.28 -23.35
C VAL A 59 -18.32 -7.68 -22.50
N PRO A 60 -19.51 -7.06 -22.70
CA PRO A 60 -20.72 -7.42 -21.97
C PRO A 60 -21.31 -8.75 -22.48
N ALA A 61 -22.08 -9.41 -21.63
CA ALA A 61 -22.93 -10.54 -22.03
C ALA A 61 -23.98 -10.07 -23.06
N GLN A 62 -24.25 -10.87 -24.08
CA GLN A 62 -25.19 -10.54 -25.15
C GLN A 62 -26.27 -11.61 -25.29
N THR A 63 -27.38 -11.25 -25.94
CA THR A 63 -28.46 -12.18 -26.32
C THR A 63 -28.72 -11.97 -27.81
N HIS A 64 -28.82 -13.08 -28.54
CA HIS A 64 -28.87 -13.09 -30.00
C HIS A 64 -30.18 -13.68 -30.50
N GLU A 65 -30.64 -13.26 -31.68
CA GLU A 65 -31.84 -13.81 -32.32
C GLU A 65 -31.60 -15.23 -32.87
N ASP A 66 -32.65 -16.03 -33.00
CA ASP A 66 -32.56 -17.39 -33.54
C ASP A 66 -31.97 -17.38 -34.96
N GLY A 67 -30.86 -18.10 -35.16
CA GLY A 67 -30.16 -18.17 -36.44
C GLY A 67 -29.12 -17.07 -36.67
N ALA A 68 -28.88 -16.19 -35.70
CA ALA A 68 -27.77 -15.24 -35.73
C ALA A 68 -26.41 -15.93 -36.02
N GLN A 69 -25.49 -15.18 -36.61
CA GLN A 69 -24.13 -15.63 -36.93
C GLN A 69 -23.11 -14.81 -36.15
N HIS A 70 -22.03 -15.46 -35.75
CA HIS A 70 -20.84 -14.87 -35.17
C HIS A 70 -19.83 -14.60 -36.29
N ASP A 71 -19.52 -13.34 -36.56
CA ASP A 71 -18.48 -12.96 -37.51
C ASP A 71 -17.10 -13.22 -36.90
N VAL A 72 -16.28 -14.01 -37.60
CA VAL A 72 -14.88 -14.27 -37.23
C VAL A 72 -14.00 -13.28 -37.98
N VAL A 73 -13.10 -12.59 -37.28
CA VAL A 73 -12.18 -11.62 -37.88
C VAL A 73 -10.78 -12.21 -38.08
N LEU A 74 -9.98 -11.54 -38.91
CA LEU A 74 -8.56 -11.87 -39.05
C LEU A 74 -7.82 -11.49 -37.76
N ALA A 75 -6.86 -12.31 -37.35
CA ALA A 75 -5.94 -11.98 -36.26
C ALA A 75 -5.29 -10.60 -36.48
N ALA A 76 -5.37 -9.75 -35.46
CA ALA A 76 -4.77 -8.43 -35.44
C ALA A 76 -4.34 -8.12 -34.00
N PHE A 77 -3.13 -7.57 -33.85
CA PHE A 77 -2.51 -7.31 -32.57
C PHE A 77 -2.22 -5.82 -32.34
N ASP A 78 -1.80 -5.13 -33.41
CA ASP A 78 -1.53 -3.68 -33.44
C ASP A 78 -2.73 -2.82 -33.05
N TYR A 79 -2.46 -1.56 -32.69
CA TYR A 79 -3.54 -0.60 -32.45
C TYR A 79 -4.22 -0.12 -33.75
N PRO A 80 -5.57 -0.13 -33.84
CA PRO A 80 -6.52 -0.81 -32.98
C PRO A 80 -6.75 -2.26 -33.45
N ARG A 81 -6.67 -3.23 -32.54
CA ARG A 81 -6.79 -4.66 -32.89
C ARG A 81 -8.17 -5.05 -33.43
N TYR A 82 -9.17 -4.20 -33.20
CA TYR A 82 -10.54 -4.36 -33.65
C TYR A 82 -11.21 -2.99 -33.76
N VAL A 83 -12.16 -2.86 -34.69
CA VAL A 83 -12.98 -1.67 -34.89
C VAL A 83 -14.41 -2.14 -35.16
N GLY A 84 -15.32 -1.95 -34.20
CA GLY A 84 -16.71 -2.39 -34.31
C GLY A 84 -17.43 -2.55 -32.97
N GLY A 85 -18.75 -2.75 -33.03
CA GLY A 85 -19.62 -2.83 -31.84
C GLY A 85 -19.77 -4.19 -31.18
N ALA A 86 -19.18 -5.26 -31.74
CA ALA A 86 -19.34 -6.63 -31.20
C ALA A 86 -18.52 -6.92 -29.93
N ARG A 87 -17.51 -6.10 -29.63
CA ARG A 87 -16.59 -6.25 -28.48
C ARG A 87 -16.79 -5.11 -27.47
N GLY A 88 -15.79 -4.85 -26.63
CA GLY A 88 -15.81 -3.72 -25.71
C GLY A 88 -15.88 -2.37 -26.42
N LYS A 89 -16.40 -1.36 -25.71
CA LYS A 89 -16.59 0.01 -26.25
C LYS A 89 -15.28 0.68 -26.68
N GLU A 90 -14.15 0.19 -26.19
CA GLU A 90 -12.78 0.62 -26.54
C GLU A 90 -12.49 0.51 -28.04
N TYR A 91 -13.26 -0.31 -28.77
CA TYR A 91 -13.14 -0.54 -30.21
C TYR A 91 -14.21 0.18 -31.05
N LEU A 92 -15.08 0.99 -30.42
CA LEU A 92 -16.02 1.84 -31.15
C LEU A 92 -15.25 3.00 -31.81
N PRO A 93 -15.55 3.37 -33.07
CA PRO A 93 -14.81 4.42 -33.80
C PRO A 93 -14.66 5.75 -33.05
N GLU A 94 -15.66 6.15 -32.26
CA GLU A 94 -15.64 7.37 -31.44
C GLU A 94 -14.65 7.34 -30.26
N ASN A 95 -14.20 6.15 -29.85
CA ASN A 95 -13.21 5.94 -28.78
C ASN A 95 -11.80 5.65 -29.31
N LEU A 96 -11.61 5.66 -30.64
CA LEU A 96 -10.32 5.45 -31.29
C LEU A 96 -9.62 6.78 -31.60
N ASP A 97 -8.28 6.75 -31.61
CA ASP A 97 -7.46 7.93 -31.86
C ASP A 97 -7.38 8.22 -33.36
N THR A 98 -8.26 9.12 -33.81
CA THR A 98 -8.39 9.53 -35.22
C THR A 98 -7.36 10.57 -35.67
N ARG A 99 -6.36 10.92 -34.83
CA ARG A 99 -5.30 11.88 -35.20
C ARG A 99 -4.33 11.34 -36.26
N PHE A 100 -4.21 10.02 -36.37
CA PHE A 100 -3.24 9.36 -37.25
C PHE A 100 -3.90 8.78 -38.51
N TYR A 101 -5.02 8.08 -38.33
CA TYR A 101 -5.74 7.38 -39.40
C TYR A 101 -7.25 7.48 -39.17
N ASN A 102 -8.01 7.39 -40.26
CA ASN A 102 -9.45 7.21 -40.21
C ASN A 102 -9.75 5.70 -40.14
N TRP A 103 -9.87 5.17 -38.93
CA TRP A 103 -10.07 3.74 -38.68
C TRP A 103 -11.40 3.25 -39.27
N THR A 104 -11.34 2.18 -40.07
CA THR A 104 -12.51 1.53 -40.67
C THR A 104 -12.88 0.27 -39.89
N ALA A 105 -14.16 -0.12 -39.92
CA ALA A 105 -14.63 -1.35 -39.30
C ALA A 105 -13.81 -2.59 -39.74
N THR A 106 -13.50 -3.46 -38.79
CA THR A 106 -12.74 -4.69 -39.06
C THR A 106 -13.59 -5.65 -39.91
N PRO A 107 -13.11 -6.12 -41.07
CA PRO A 107 -13.86 -7.05 -41.90
C PRO A 107 -13.84 -8.47 -41.30
N ALA A 108 -14.98 -9.14 -41.38
CA ALA A 108 -15.07 -10.59 -41.14
C ALA A 108 -14.33 -11.38 -42.25
N ILE A 109 -13.68 -12.47 -41.88
CA ILE A 109 -13.05 -13.44 -42.79
C ILE A 109 -13.92 -14.70 -43.01
N GLY A 110 -14.95 -14.86 -42.19
CA GLY A 110 -15.99 -15.88 -42.27
C GLY A 110 -16.92 -15.77 -41.07
N SER A 111 -17.81 -16.73 -40.89
CA SER A 111 -18.72 -16.75 -39.73
C SER A 111 -19.11 -18.17 -39.31
N ILE A 112 -19.55 -18.29 -38.06
CA ILE A 112 -20.09 -19.53 -37.48
C ILE A 112 -21.49 -19.27 -36.88
N PRO A 113 -22.32 -20.30 -36.63
CA PRO A 113 -23.56 -20.12 -35.89
C PRO A 113 -23.31 -19.48 -34.50
N GLU A 114 -24.14 -18.50 -34.16
CA GLU A 114 -24.12 -17.86 -32.84
C GLU A 114 -24.97 -18.65 -31.83
N VAL A 115 -24.61 -18.55 -30.55
CA VAL A 115 -25.41 -19.11 -29.45
C VAL A 115 -26.46 -18.10 -28.97
N PRO A 116 -27.61 -18.52 -28.41
CA PRO A 116 -28.66 -17.59 -27.98
C PRO A 116 -28.20 -16.57 -26.93
N GLN A 117 -27.20 -16.92 -26.10
CA GLN A 117 -26.63 -16.04 -25.08
C GLN A 117 -25.12 -16.25 -24.98
N THR A 118 -24.39 -15.15 -24.82
CA THR A 118 -22.93 -15.14 -24.59
C THR A 118 -22.60 -14.49 -23.24
N PHE A 119 -21.51 -14.93 -22.61
CA PHE A 119 -21.06 -14.47 -21.30
C PHE A 119 -20.21 -13.19 -21.39
N ALA A 120 -20.22 -12.40 -20.32
CA ALA A 120 -19.37 -11.23 -20.16
C ALA A 120 -17.92 -11.63 -19.83
N TYR A 121 -16.94 -10.96 -20.44
CA TYR A 121 -15.51 -11.26 -20.24
C TYR A 121 -14.61 -10.03 -20.37
N ILE A 122 -13.38 -10.16 -19.89
CA ILE A 122 -12.30 -9.19 -20.07
C ILE A 122 -11.32 -9.76 -21.10
N GLU A 123 -10.87 -8.91 -22.02
CA GLU A 123 -9.87 -9.26 -23.05
C GLU A 123 -8.73 -8.23 -23.14
N GLY A 124 -7.62 -8.69 -23.72
CA GLY A 124 -6.50 -7.89 -24.21
C GLY A 124 -6.17 -8.30 -25.65
N ALA A 125 -4.92 -8.70 -25.90
CA ALA A 125 -4.53 -9.32 -27.17
C ALA A 125 -5.27 -10.66 -27.40
N TYR A 126 -5.62 -11.35 -26.31
CA TYR A 126 -6.40 -12.59 -26.26
C TYR A 126 -7.55 -12.45 -25.24
N GLY A 127 -8.46 -13.42 -25.20
CA GLY A 127 -9.42 -13.52 -24.09
C GLY A 127 -8.69 -13.80 -22.77
N ILE A 128 -9.01 -13.07 -21.69
CA ILE A 128 -8.32 -13.18 -20.40
C ILE A 128 -9.14 -13.94 -19.36
N ILE A 129 -10.36 -13.49 -19.05
CA ILE A 129 -11.23 -14.11 -18.03
C ILE A 129 -12.72 -13.79 -18.24
N ASN A 130 -13.62 -14.75 -18.02
CA ASN A 130 -15.08 -14.55 -18.07
C ASN A 130 -15.76 -14.54 -16.70
N GLU A 131 -17.02 -14.13 -16.65
CA GLU A 131 -17.85 -14.07 -15.43
C GLU A 131 -18.09 -15.45 -14.76
N HIS A 132 -17.86 -16.55 -15.48
CA HIS A 132 -17.87 -17.91 -14.95
C HIS A 132 -16.51 -18.36 -14.38
N GLN A 133 -15.53 -17.44 -14.33
CA GLN A 133 -14.18 -17.66 -13.79
C GLN A 133 -13.33 -18.64 -14.60
N VAL A 134 -13.64 -18.81 -15.89
CA VAL A 134 -12.71 -19.41 -16.85
C VAL A 134 -11.68 -18.34 -17.21
N ALA A 135 -10.40 -18.61 -16.99
CA ALA A 135 -9.29 -17.72 -17.29
C ALA A 135 -8.27 -18.39 -18.21
N ILE A 136 -7.66 -17.60 -19.10
CA ILE A 136 -6.77 -18.06 -20.17
C ILE A 136 -5.51 -17.19 -20.22
N GLY A 137 -4.33 -17.83 -20.16
CA GLY A 137 -3.04 -17.26 -20.56
C GLY A 137 -2.50 -17.95 -21.82
N GLU A 138 -1.48 -17.39 -22.46
CA GLU A 138 -1.00 -17.80 -23.80
C GLU A 138 0.56 -17.76 -23.91
N SER A 139 1.12 -18.60 -24.80
CA SER A 139 2.52 -18.60 -25.23
C SER A 139 2.74 -19.19 -26.64
N THR A 140 3.02 -18.33 -27.62
CA THR A 140 3.29 -18.68 -29.03
C THR A 140 4.42 -19.67 -29.20
N CYS A 141 4.17 -20.77 -29.91
CA CYS A 141 5.04 -21.94 -29.98
C CYS A 141 5.40 -22.34 -31.43
N PRO A 142 6.66 -22.68 -31.72
CA PRO A 142 7.02 -23.26 -33.00
C PRO A 142 6.35 -24.61 -33.27
N ALA A 143 5.78 -24.76 -34.47
CA ALA A 143 5.06 -25.96 -34.88
C ALA A 143 5.45 -26.39 -36.31
N ARG A 144 5.35 -27.71 -36.58
CA ARG A 144 5.81 -28.32 -37.84
C ARG A 144 4.90 -28.07 -39.05
N PHE A 145 3.64 -27.72 -38.81
CA PHE A 145 2.67 -27.42 -39.85
C PHE A 145 2.20 -25.98 -39.69
N TRP A 146 2.00 -25.30 -40.82
CA TRP A 146 1.45 -23.94 -40.89
C TRP A 146 0.45 -23.89 -42.05
N THR A 147 -0.46 -22.93 -42.03
CA THR A 147 -1.41 -22.67 -43.11
C THR A 147 -1.75 -21.18 -43.13
N LYS A 148 -2.50 -20.75 -44.15
CA LYS A 148 -3.01 -19.37 -44.26
C LYS A 148 -4.47 -19.29 -43.85
N PRO A 149 -4.93 -18.13 -43.36
CA PRO A 149 -6.35 -17.85 -43.20
C PRO A 149 -7.09 -17.78 -44.54
N VAL A 150 -8.41 -17.99 -44.52
CA VAL A 150 -9.30 -18.00 -45.71
C VAL A 150 -9.06 -16.79 -46.63
N THR A 151 -9.04 -15.58 -46.08
CA THR A 151 -8.88 -14.33 -46.88
C THR A 151 -7.47 -14.12 -47.42
N GLN A 152 -6.50 -14.92 -47.01
CA GLN A 152 -5.10 -14.89 -47.49
C GLN A 152 -4.77 -16.08 -48.41
N GLY A 153 -5.80 -16.79 -48.89
CA GLY A 153 -5.69 -17.88 -49.86
C GLY A 153 -5.46 -19.26 -49.26
N GLY A 154 -5.67 -19.43 -47.95
CA GLY A 154 -5.78 -20.74 -47.30
C GLY A 154 -7.24 -21.13 -47.05
N GLU A 155 -7.46 -22.03 -46.09
CA GLU A 155 -8.80 -22.54 -45.77
C GLU A 155 -9.13 -22.51 -44.26
N ALA A 156 -8.19 -22.06 -43.41
CA ALA A 156 -8.39 -21.98 -41.97
C ALA A 156 -9.14 -20.71 -41.55
N LEU A 157 -10.12 -20.85 -40.66
CA LEU A 157 -10.94 -19.73 -40.18
C LEU A 157 -10.43 -19.10 -38.88
N PHE A 158 -9.73 -19.85 -38.02
CA PHE A 158 -9.44 -19.42 -36.65
C PHE A 158 -7.95 -19.29 -36.31
N ASP A 159 -7.59 -18.22 -35.61
CA ASP A 159 -6.40 -18.14 -34.77
C ASP A 159 -6.75 -18.35 -33.29
N VAL A 160 -5.76 -18.32 -32.40
CA VAL A 160 -5.98 -18.55 -30.97
C VAL A 160 -6.68 -17.38 -30.27
N GLY A 161 -6.53 -16.15 -30.77
CA GLY A 161 -7.21 -14.96 -30.30
C GLY A 161 -8.73 -15.12 -30.39
N GLU A 162 -9.27 -15.40 -31.58
CA GLU A 162 -10.70 -15.61 -31.74
C GLU A 162 -11.21 -16.87 -31.03
N LEU A 163 -10.45 -17.97 -31.02
CA LEU A 163 -10.82 -19.17 -30.25
C LEU A 163 -10.94 -18.89 -28.75
N SER A 164 -9.97 -18.17 -28.16
CA SER A 164 -10.00 -17.81 -26.73
C SER A 164 -11.19 -16.89 -26.40
N ARG A 165 -11.52 -15.92 -27.27
CA ARG A 165 -12.69 -15.05 -27.14
C ARG A 165 -14.00 -15.83 -27.20
N ILE A 166 -14.14 -16.74 -28.16
CA ILE A 166 -15.35 -17.56 -28.31
C ILE A 166 -15.48 -18.55 -27.14
N ALA A 167 -14.36 -19.08 -26.63
CA ALA A 167 -14.35 -19.90 -25.43
C ALA A 167 -14.87 -19.12 -24.21
N LEU A 168 -14.37 -17.91 -23.97
CA LEU A 168 -14.84 -17.08 -22.87
C LEU A 168 -16.29 -16.63 -23.00
N GLN A 169 -16.81 -16.47 -24.23
CA GLN A 169 -18.23 -16.18 -24.49
C GLN A 169 -19.16 -17.36 -24.19
N ARG A 170 -18.67 -18.62 -24.18
CA ARG A 170 -19.53 -19.82 -24.28
C ARG A 170 -19.25 -20.94 -23.27
N ALA A 171 -18.09 -20.95 -22.60
CA ALA A 171 -17.70 -22.00 -21.65
C ALA A 171 -17.81 -21.55 -20.17
N GLN A 172 -18.21 -22.48 -19.28
CA GLN A 172 -18.28 -22.23 -17.83
C GLN A 172 -17.16 -22.96 -17.04
N THR A 173 -16.42 -23.84 -17.72
CA THR A 173 -15.28 -24.57 -17.16
C THR A 173 -14.07 -24.54 -18.11
N ALA A 174 -12.88 -24.72 -17.57
CA ALA A 174 -11.63 -24.82 -18.33
C ALA A 174 -11.66 -25.99 -19.32
N ARG A 175 -12.29 -27.10 -18.92
CA ARG A 175 -12.44 -28.31 -19.74
C ARG A 175 -13.36 -28.07 -20.94
N GLU A 176 -14.49 -27.38 -20.74
CA GLU A 176 -15.38 -26.97 -21.83
C GLU A 176 -14.68 -25.98 -22.76
N ALA A 177 -13.92 -25.03 -22.23
CA ALA A 177 -13.16 -24.07 -23.03
C ALA A 177 -12.13 -24.77 -23.93
N VAL A 178 -11.33 -25.68 -23.37
CA VAL A 178 -10.38 -26.51 -24.14
C VAL A 178 -11.08 -27.30 -25.25
N GLN A 179 -12.18 -27.98 -24.92
CA GLN A 179 -12.92 -28.78 -25.90
C GLN A 179 -13.51 -27.91 -27.01
N LEU A 180 -14.15 -26.78 -26.67
CA LEU A 180 -14.77 -25.86 -27.62
C LEU A 180 -13.75 -25.23 -28.57
N MET A 181 -12.61 -24.76 -28.06
CA MET A 181 -11.52 -24.24 -28.90
C MET A 181 -11.02 -25.33 -29.86
N GLY A 182 -10.82 -26.54 -29.34
CA GLY A 182 -10.37 -27.69 -30.10
C GLY A 182 -11.34 -28.14 -31.19
N ASP A 183 -12.64 -28.18 -30.91
CA ASP A 183 -13.68 -28.60 -31.85
C ASP A 183 -13.87 -27.58 -32.98
N LEU A 184 -13.91 -26.28 -32.66
CA LEU A 184 -13.98 -25.21 -33.66
C LEU A 184 -12.75 -25.22 -34.59
N ALA A 185 -11.55 -25.37 -34.02
CA ALA A 185 -10.32 -25.46 -34.78
C ALA A 185 -10.25 -26.69 -35.70
N VAL A 186 -10.73 -27.85 -35.22
CA VAL A 186 -10.81 -29.06 -36.04
C VAL A 186 -11.85 -28.93 -37.16
N GLN A 187 -12.99 -28.29 -36.90
CA GLN A 187 -14.10 -28.15 -37.84
C GLN A 187 -13.88 -27.08 -38.92
N TYR A 188 -13.27 -25.95 -38.56
CA TYR A 188 -13.15 -24.77 -39.43
C TYR A 188 -11.70 -24.40 -39.77
N GLY A 189 -10.72 -25.19 -39.30
CA GLY A 189 -9.30 -24.99 -39.55
C GLY A 189 -8.69 -23.91 -38.66
N TYR A 190 -7.40 -24.10 -38.35
CA TYR A 190 -6.61 -23.21 -37.51
C TYR A 190 -5.39 -22.67 -38.25
N TYR A 191 -5.03 -21.41 -38.02
CA TYR A 191 -3.80 -20.76 -38.49
C TYR A 191 -3.04 -20.11 -37.32
N GLY A 192 -1.71 -20.08 -37.40
CA GLY A 192 -0.85 -19.46 -36.38
C GLY A 192 -0.79 -17.93 -36.48
N ALA A 193 -0.09 -17.27 -35.56
CA ALA A 193 0.02 -15.82 -35.50
C ALA A 193 0.69 -15.21 -36.74
N VAL A 194 1.61 -15.94 -37.38
CA VAL A 194 2.29 -15.54 -38.63
C VAL A 194 2.09 -16.60 -39.72
N TRP A 195 1.57 -16.17 -40.87
CA TRP A 195 1.25 -17.03 -42.02
C TRP A 195 1.95 -16.63 -43.33
N GLU A 196 2.85 -15.64 -43.29
CA GLU A 196 3.75 -15.28 -44.41
C GLU A 196 5.19 -15.04 -43.93
N GLY A 197 6.14 -14.96 -44.86
CA GLY A 197 7.55 -14.69 -44.54
C GLY A 197 8.35 -15.94 -44.18
N LYS A 198 9.46 -15.74 -43.46
CA LYS A 198 10.41 -16.82 -43.09
C LYS A 198 10.08 -17.51 -41.77
N ASP A 199 9.33 -16.82 -40.91
CA ASP A 199 9.10 -17.21 -39.52
C ASP A 199 7.77 -17.95 -39.30
N VAL A 200 7.08 -18.34 -40.38
CA VAL A 200 5.78 -19.06 -40.32
C VAL A 200 5.79 -20.30 -39.42
N TYR A 201 6.90 -21.05 -39.36
CA TYR A 201 7.02 -22.23 -38.49
C TYR A 201 7.31 -21.88 -37.03
N ASP A 202 7.84 -20.68 -36.79
CA ASP A 202 8.30 -20.22 -35.47
C ASP A 202 7.12 -19.80 -34.58
N GLU A 203 5.97 -19.48 -35.21
CA GLU A 203 4.75 -18.90 -34.62
C GLU A 203 3.48 -19.56 -35.21
N ALA A 204 3.63 -20.79 -35.74
CA ALA A 204 2.57 -21.58 -36.35
C ALA A 204 1.63 -22.27 -35.33
N GLY A 205 2.07 -22.46 -34.09
CA GLY A 205 1.32 -23.14 -33.05
C GLY A 205 1.24 -22.33 -31.77
N GLU A 206 0.33 -22.73 -30.90
CA GLU A 206 -0.02 -21.94 -29.72
C GLU A 206 -0.20 -22.81 -28.48
N ALA A 207 0.06 -22.23 -27.31
CA ALA A 207 -0.02 -22.90 -26.04
C ALA A 207 -0.77 -22.06 -25.00
N LEU A 208 -1.88 -22.58 -24.48
CA LEU A 208 -2.76 -21.85 -23.58
C LEU A 208 -2.78 -22.49 -22.20
N THR A 209 -2.68 -21.64 -21.18
CA THR A 209 -2.88 -22.02 -19.78
C THR A 209 -4.31 -21.69 -19.36
N VAL A 210 -5.19 -22.70 -19.36
CA VAL A 210 -6.63 -22.56 -19.12
C VAL A 210 -6.98 -23.02 -17.71
N THR A 211 -7.63 -22.18 -16.93
CA THR A 211 -8.02 -22.47 -15.53
C THR A 211 -9.48 -22.14 -15.25
N ASP A 212 -10.10 -22.91 -14.37
CA ASP A 212 -11.33 -22.55 -13.68
C ASP A 212 -11.14 -22.73 -12.16
N THR A 213 -12.21 -22.64 -11.37
CA THR A 213 -12.16 -22.80 -9.90
C THR A 213 -11.68 -24.18 -9.40
N LYS A 214 -11.50 -25.19 -10.28
CA LYS A 214 -11.23 -26.60 -9.96
C LYS A 214 -10.10 -27.22 -10.76
N GLU A 215 -10.00 -26.91 -12.06
CA GLU A 215 -9.04 -27.53 -12.98
C GLU A 215 -8.06 -26.51 -13.58
N ALA A 216 -6.88 -27.03 -13.92
CA ALA A 216 -5.78 -26.31 -14.55
C ALA A 216 -5.30 -27.15 -15.73
N TRP A 217 -5.26 -26.57 -16.93
CA TRP A 217 -4.94 -27.23 -18.19
C TRP A 217 -3.89 -26.46 -18.96
N ILE A 218 -2.94 -27.18 -19.56
CA ILE A 218 -2.15 -26.66 -20.68
C ILE A 218 -2.77 -27.25 -21.95
N PHE A 219 -3.07 -26.43 -22.95
CA PHE A 219 -3.64 -26.79 -24.24
C PHE A 219 -2.69 -26.34 -25.36
N HIS A 220 -2.21 -27.28 -26.17
CA HIS A 220 -1.41 -27.00 -27.36
C HIS A 220 -2.24 -27.19 -28.61
N ILE A 221 -2.08 -26.30 -29.58
CA ILE A 221 -2.76 -26.32 -30.87
C ILE A 221 -1.78 -25.95 -31.99
N LEU A 222 -1.96 -26.57 -33.16
CA LEU A 222 -1.31 -26.23 -34.41
C LEU A 222 -2.22 -26.59 -35.61
N PRO A 223 -1.96 -26.08 -36.82
CA PRO A 223 -2.66 -26.51 -38.02
C PRO A 223 -2.43 -28.00 -38.30
N ASP A 224 -3.36 -28.64 -38.99
CA ASP A 224 -3.10 -29.95 -39.56
C ASP A 224 -2.30 -29.85 -40.87
N ASP A 225 -1.78 -30.98 -41.34
CA ASP A 225 -1.01 -31.08 -42.59
C ASP A 225 -1.84 -30.87 -43.87
N THR A 226 -3.17 -30.72 -43.77
CA THR A 226 -4.02 -30.30 -44.89
C THR A 226 -4.28 -28.79 -44.93
N GLY A 227 -4.03 -28.08 -43.82
CA GLY A 227 -4.31 -26.66 -43.67
C GLY A 227 -5.80 -26.30 -43.57
N LYS A 228 -6.66 -27.30 -43.35
CA LYS A 228 -8.14 -27.18 -43.27
C LYS A 228 -8.69 -27.55 -41.89
N SER A 229 -7.86 -28.12 -41.03
CA SER A 229 -8.21 -28.58 -39.69
C SER A 229 -7.12 -28.17 -38.70
N ALA A 230 -7.18 -28.71 -37.49
CA ALA A 230 -6.20 -28.49 -36.45
C ALA A 230 -5.77 -29.82 -35.82
N ILE A 231 -4.61 -29.79 -35.17
CA ILE A 231 -4.14 -30.82 -34.27
C ILE A 231 -4.03 -30.16 -32.91
N TRP A 232 -4.55 -30.80 -31.85
CA TRP A 232 -4.41 -30.28 -30.51
C TRP A 232 -4.30 -31.38 -29.45
N ALA A 233 -3.69 -31.04 -28.32
CA ALA A 233 -3.67 -31.87 -27.12
C ALA A 233 -3.69 -30.99 -25.88
N ALA A 234 -4.34 -31.45 -24.81
CA ALA A 234 -4.34 -30.78 -23.52
C ALA A 234 -3.99 -31.75 -22.39
N GLN A 235 -3.27 -31.25 -21.39
CA GLN A 235 -2.88 -31.99 -20.20
C GLN A 235 -3.25 -31.23 -18.93
N ARG A 236 -3.92 -31.92 -18.00
CA ARG A 236 -4.31 -31.38 -16.68
C ARG A 236 -3.08 -31.29 -15.78
N VAL A 237 -2.81 -30.09 -15.28
CA VAL A 237 -1.80 -29.86 -14.23
C VAL A 237 -2.31 -30.48 -12.91
N PRO A 238 -1.54 -31.33 -12.23
CA PRO A 238 -1.94 -31.89 -10.95
C PRO A 238 -2.20 -30.79 -9.92
N ASP A 239 -3.24 -30.93 -9.10
CA ASP A 239 -3.71 -29.87 -8.19
C ASP A 239 -2.58 -29.31 -7.29
N ASN A 240 -1.59 -30.12 -6.93
CA ASN A 240 -0.50 -29.76 -6.03
C ASN A 240 0.82 -29.42 -6.75
N GLN A 241 0.76 -29.02 -8.03
CA GLN A 241 1.93 -28.72 -8.84
C GLN A 241 1.78 -27.39 -9.61
N ILE A 242 2.92 -26.90 -10.10
CA ILE A 242 3.05 -25.75 -10.99
C ILE A 242 3.64 -26.22 -12.33
N SER A 243 3.21 -25.59 -13.42
CA SER A 243 3.76 -25.75 -14.77
C SER A 243 3.85 -24.38 -15.46
N GLY A 244 4.39 -24.34 -16.67
CA GLY A 244 4.44 -23.15 -17.50
C GLY A 244 4.87 -23.47 -18.93
N VAL A 245 4.69 -22.50 -19.81
CA VAL A 245 5.10 -22.55 -21.22
C VAL A 245 5.91 -21.31 -21.57
N ALA A 246 6.99 -21.52 -22.33
CA ALA A 246 7.98 -20.53 -22.68
C ALA A 246 8.35 -20.66 -24.17
N ASN A 247 7.36 -20.45 -25.04
CA ASN A 247 7.47 -20.54 -26.50
C ASN A 247 7.99 -21.87 -27.05
N GLN A 248 7.59 -22.97 -26.42
CA GLN A 248 7.87 -24.34 -26.82
C GLN A 248 6.85 -25.28 -26.17
N PHE A 249 6.29 -26.23 -26.93
CA PHE A 249 5.38 -27.23 -26.36
C PHE A 249 6.05 -28.08 -25.26
N VAL A 250 5.28 -28.39 -24.22
CA VAL A 250 5.70 -29.15 -23.02
C VAL A 250 4.93 -30.47 -22.77
N ILE A 251 3.90 -30.79 -23.56
CA ILE A 251 3.09 -32.01 -23.39
C ILE A 251 3.86 -33.15 -24.07
N ARG A 252 4.31 -34.11 -23.27
CA ARG A 252 5.14 -35.24 -23.73
C ARG A 252 4.24 -36.42 -24.08
N GLU A 253 4.37 -37.54 -23.36
CA GLU A 253 3.56 -38.74 -23.56
C GLU A 253 2.07 -38.48 -23.31
N LEU A 254 1.24 -38.81 -24.31
CA LEU A 254 -0.20 -38.57 -24.33
C LEU A 254 -0.97 -39.89 -24.10
N ASP A 255 -1.53 -40.08 -22.89
CA ASP A 255 -2.35 -41.26 -22.57
C ASP A 255 -3.85 -40.96 -22.65
N LEU A 256 -4.44 -41.15 -23.84
CA LEU A 256 -5.87 -40.94 -24.08
C LEU A 256 -6.78 -41.94 -23.35
N ASN A 257 -6.25 -42.98 -22.69
CA ASN A 257 -7.04 -43.83 -21.78
C ASN A 257 -7.33 -43.13 -20.43
N ARG A 258 -6.74 -41.95 -20.19
CA ARG A 258 -6.93 -41.13 -18.99
C ARG A 258 -7.59 -39.79 -19.33
N PRO A 259 -8.87 -39.77 -19.77
CA PRO A 259 -9.57 -38.54 -20.17
C PRO A 259 -9.74 -37.51 -19.05
N SER A 260 -9.55 -37.90 -17.78
CA SER A 260 -9.48 -36.95 -16.67
C SER A 260 -8.20 -36.10 -16.67
N TYR A 261 -7.12 -36.58 -17.29
CA TYR A 261 -5.80 -35.94 -17.37
C TYR A 261 -5.42 -35.46 -18.78
N PHE A 262 -5.95 -36.08 -19.83
CA PHE A 262 -5.59 -35.77 -21.21
C PHE A 262 -6.82 -35.61 -22.10
N LEU A 263 -6.75 -34.66 -23.03
CA LEU A 263 -7.71 -34.46 -24.13
C LEU A 263 -6.90 -34.24 -25.42
N ALA A 264 -7.44 -34.56 -26.59
CA ALA A 264 -6.77 -34.29 -27.87
C ALA A 264 -7.76 -34.30 -29.04
N SER A 265 -7.30 -33.77 -30.18
CA SER A 265 -8.03 -33.83 -31.44
C SER A 265 -8.18 -35.28 -31.94
N PRO A 266 -9.29 -35.65 -32.60
CA PRO A 266 -9.49 -37.01 -33.11
C PRO A 266 -8.42 -37.49 -34.10
N ASN A 267 -7.81 -36.54 -34.83
CA ASN A 267 -6.77 -36.78 -35.84
C ASN A 267 -5.33 -36.83 -35.26
N VAL A 268 -5.14 -36.67 -33.94
CA VAL A 268 -3.82 -36.47 -33.31
C VAL A 268 -2.80 -37.58 -33.58
N HIS A 269 -3.25 -38.84 -33.74
CA HIS A 269 -2.38 -39.96 -34.09
C HIS A 269 -2.25 -40.15 -35.60
N ASP A 270 -3.36 -40.04 -36.34
CA ASP A 270 -3.40 -40.30 -37.78
C ASP A 270 -2.50 -39.33 -38.57
N VAL A 271 -2.47 -38.06 -38.18
CA VAL A 271 -1.58 -37.06 -38.81
C VAL A 271 -0.11 -37.38 -38.56
N ALA A 272 0.25 -37.79 -37.34
CA ALA A 272 1.62 -38.18 -37.02
C ALA A 272 2.05 -39.43 -37.79
N ILE A 273 1.16 -40.43 -37.92
CA ILE A 273 1.44 -41.67 -38.65
C ILE A 273 1.64 -41.37 -40.15
N ARG A 274 0.71 -40.65 -40.79
CA ARG A 274 0.78 -40.39 -42.24
C ARG A 274 1.95 -39.49 -42.65
N ASN A 275 2.42 -38.63 -41.74
CA ASN A 275 3.62 -37.80 -41.94
C ASN A 275 4.92 -38.45 -41.45
N ASN A 276 4.90 -39.73 -41.03
CA ASN A 276 6.05 -40.48 -40.50
C ASN A 276 6.69 -39.85 -39.24
N LEU A 277 5.93 -39.08 -38.47
CA LEU A 277 6.34 -38.44 -37.22
C LEU A 277 6.23 -39.40 -36.02
N TRP A 278 5.39 -40.43 -36.11
CA TRP A 278 5.27 -41.50 -35.11
C TRP A 278 4.98 -42.87 -35.76
N LYS A 279 5.33 -43.95 -35.05
CA LYS A 279 5.16 -45.34 -35.50
C LYS A 279 4.65 -46.22 -34.34
N PRO A 280 3.35 -46.58 -34.31
CA PRO A 280 2.75 -47.33 -33.19
C PRO A 280 3.24 -48.78 -33.09
N ASP A 281 3.66 -49.37 -34.20
CA ASP A 281 4.06 -50.79 -34.31
C ASP A 281 5.37 -51.14 -33.59
N GLN A 282 6.15 -50.14 -33.18
CA GLN A 282 7.42 -50.31 -32.47
C GLN A 282 7.30 -50.23 -30.93
N GLY A 283 6.08 -50.12 -30.40
CA GLY A 283 5.85 -49.99 -28.95
C GLY A 283 6.35 -48.67 -28.36
N THR A 284 6.61 -47.67 -29.21
CA THR A 284 7.04 -46.32 -28.81
C THR A 284 5.80 -45.52 -28.37
N PRO A 285 5.75 -45.01 -27.13
CA PRO A 285 4.64 -44.14 -26.70
C PRO A 285 4.51 -42.90 -27.59
N PHE A 286 3.30 -42.35 -27.71
CA PHE A 286 3.08 -41.14 -28.49
C PHE A 286 3.45 -39.90 -27.68
N ASP A 287 4.50 -39.20 -28.11
CA ASP A 287 4.96 -37.94 -27.52
C ASP A 287 4.56 -36.77 -28.43
N PHE A 288 3.63 -35.92 -27.95
CA PHE A 288 3.04 -34.84 -28.74
C PHE A 288 4.08 -33.77 -29.12
N THR A 289 4.93 -33.37 -28.16
CA THR A 289 5.98 -32.36 -28.39
C THR A 289 7.01 -32.87 -29.39
N LEU A 290 7.46 -34.12 -29.27
CA LEU A 290 8.38 -34.73 -30.22
C LEU A 290 7.79 -34.82 -31.64
N ALA A 291 6.52 -35.20 -31.73
CA ALA A 291 5.81 -35.35 -33.00
C ALA A 291 5.58 -34.00 -33.70
N TYR A 292 5.16 -32.95 -32.98
CA TYR A 292 4.57 -31.74 -33.58
C TYR A 292 5.28 -30.40 -33.32
N ALA A 293 6.11 -30.29 -32.27
CA ALA A 293 6.89 -29.06 -32.07
C ALA A 293 7.97 -28.93 -33.16
N GLN A 294 8.27 -27.68 -33.55
CA GLN A 294 9.40 -27.36 -34.42
C GLN A 294 10.62 -26.98 -33.55
N PRO A 295 11.71 -27.77 -33.53
CA PRO A 295 12.84 -27.47 -32.65
C PRO A 295 13.60 -26.21 -33.09
N ARG A 296 13.84 -25.29 -32.15
CA ARG A 296 14.79 -24.18 -32.32
C ARG A 296 16.21 -24.73 -32.22
N LYS A 297 16.94 -24.80 -33.33
CA LYS A 297 18.24 -25.51 -33.39
C LYS A 297 19.34 -24.86 -32.54
N ASP A 298 19.42 -23.53 -32.54
CA ASP A 298 20.60 -22.80 -32.04
C ASP A 298 20.29 -21.91 -30.80
N THR A 299 19.00 -21.67 -30.51
CA THR A 299 18.53 -20.74 -29.47
C THR A 299 17.82 -21.37 -28.27
N HIS A 300 17.60 -22.69 -28.24
CA HIS A 300 16.63 -23.34 -27.32
C HIS A 300 16.81 -22.99 -25.84
N GLN A 301 18.04 -23.06 -25.31
CA GLN A 301 18.33 -22.79 -23.90
C GLN A 301 18.26 -21.30 -23.57
N TYR A 302 18.80 -20.46 -24.45
CA TYR A 302 18.83 -19.01 -24.29
C TYR A 302 17.43 -18.40 -24.37
N TYR A 303 16.54 -19.02 -25.16
CA TYR A 303 15.22 -18.49 -25.45
C TYR A 303 14.10 -19.10 -24.60
N SER A 304 14.07 -20.43 -24.45
CA SER A 304 12.88 -21.16 -24.00
C SER A 304 13.13 -22.03 -22.77
N THR A 305 13.99 -23.04 -22.87
CA THR A 305 14.05 -24.10 -21.84
C THR A 305 14.57 -23.56 -20.50
N ARG A 306 15.48 -22.58 -20.51
CA ARG A 306 15.99 -21.99 -19.26
C ARG A 306 14.94 -21.18 -18.50
N ARG A 307 13.93 -20.59 -19.16
CA ARG A 307 12.77 -19.97 -18.46
C ARG A 307 11.97 -21.01 -17.68
N ILE A 308 11.73 -22.20 -18.25
CA ILE A 308 11.05 -23.31 -17.56
C ILE A 308 11.88 -23.84 -16.39
N TRP A 309 13.19 -24.04 -16.60
CA TRP A 309 14.11 -24.39 -15.51
C TRP A 309 14.06 -23.37 -14.38
N ARG A 310 14.06 -22.08 -14.71
CA ARG A 310 14.02 -20.99 -13.73
C ARG A 310 12.70 -20.96 -12.99
N LEU A 311 11.56 -21.12 -13.68
CA LEU A 311 10.25 -21.25 -13.05
C LEU A 311 10.21 -22.40 -12.03
N PHE A 312 10.73 -23.57 -12.40
CA PHE A 312 10.73 -24.73 -11.52
C PHE A 312 11.67 -24.56 -10.32
N THR A 313 12.88 -24.03 -10.52
CA THR A 313 13.84 -23.77 -9.42
C THR A 313 13.43 -22.61 -8.52
N LEU A 314 12.68 -21.62 -9.03
CA LEU A 314 12.02 -20.59 -8.24
C LEU A 314 10.90 -21.15 -7.36
N ALA A 315 10.09 -22.06 -7.90
CA ALA A 315 9.01 -22.71 -7.17
C ALA A 315 9.49 -23.75 -6.15
N ASN A 316 10.63 -24.40 -6.43
CA ASN A 316 11.26 -25.37 -5.54
C ASN A 316 12.81 -25.37 -5.70
N PRO A 317 13.53 -24.61 -4.86
CA PRO A 317 14.99 -24.52 -4.91
C PRO A 317 15.75 -25.83 -4.62
N GLU A 318 15.09 -26.87 -4.11
CA GLU A 318 15.71 -28.18 -3.86
C GLU A 318 15.75 -29.08 -5.11
N LEU A 319 15.10 -28.67 -6.21
CA LEU A 319 15.09 -29.42 -7.46
C LEU A 319 16.48 -29.47 -8.10
N LYS A 320 16.97 -30.69 -8.30
CA LYS A 320 18.21 -30.97 -9.04
C LYS A 320 17.94 -31.04 -10.54
N LEU A 321 17.42 -29.95 -11.09
CA LEU A 321 17.18 -29.79 -12.53
C LEU A 321 18.35 -29.05 -13.17
N SER A 322 18.86 -29.57 -14.29
CA SER A 322 19.90 -28.92 -15.09
C SER A 322 19.35 -27.67 -15.78
N PRO A 323 20.09 -26.53 -15.86
CA PRO A 323 19.74 -25.41 -16.73
C PRO A 323 20.07 -25.64 -18.20
N GLU A 324 20.89 -26.65 -18.50
CA GLU A 324 21.22 -27.14 -19.84
C GLU A 324 20.47 -28.44 -20.11
N THR A 325 19.75 -28.50 -21.23
CA THR A 325 18.98 -29.67 -21.71
C THR A 325 18.98 -29.73 -23.24
N ASP A 326 18.35 -30.73 -23.84
CA ASP A 326 18.15 -30.84 -25.29
C ASP A 326 17.14 -29.81 -25.83
N VAL A 327 17.07 -29.71 -27.17
CA VAL A 327 16.24 -28.75 -27.91
C VAL A 327 14.73 -28.88 -27.71
N LEU A 328 14.26 -29.95 -27.04
CA LEU A 328 12.85 -30.16 -26.68
C LEU A 328 12.63 -30.27 -25.16
N ALA A 329 13.68 -30.06 -24.34
CA ALA A 329 13.68 -30.28 -22.89
C ALA A 329 13.14 -31.66 -22.48
N SER A 330 13.57 -32.75 -23.15
CA SER A 330 12.95 -34.07 -22.96
C SER A 330 13.13 -34.70 -21.56
N ASP A 331 14.10 -34.21 -20.77
CA ASP A 331 14.34 -34.61 -19.39
C ASP A 331 13.60 -33.74 -18.35
N TYR A 332 12.97 -32.63 -18.75
CA TYR A 332 12.20 -31.80 -17.85
C TYR A 332 10.80 -32.40 -17.61
N PRO A 333 10.31 -32.42 -16.35
CA PRO A 333 8.96 -32.86 -16.07
C PRO A 333 7.93 -31.83 -16.58
N PHE A 334 6.75 -32.30 -17.00
CA PHE A 334 5.62 -31.43 -17.39
C PHE A 334 5.25 -30.42 -16.28
N SER A 335 5.40 -30.80 -15.02
CA SER A 335 5.05 -29.97 -13.86
C SER A 335 5.86 -30.40 -12.64
N VAL A 336 6.03 -29.51 -11.66
CA VAL A 336 6.75 -29.80 -10.42
C VAL A 336 5.93 -29.44 -9.19
N LYS A 337 6.18 -30.12 -8.07
CA LYS A 337 5.62 -29.71 -6.77
C LYS A 337 6.43 -28.55 -6.21
N PRO A 338 5.82 -27.39 -5.89
CA PRO A 338 6.52 -26.28 -5.23
C PRO A 338 6.90 -26.64 -3.79
N ALA A 339 7.91 -25.97 -3.23
CA ALA A 339 8.37 -26.22 -1.85
C ALA A 339 7.29 -25.88 -0.81
N SER A 340 6.48 -24.86 -1.08
CA SER A 340 5.28 -24.46 -0.34
C SER A 340 4.19 -24.02 -1.31
N PRO A 341 2.90 -23.91 -0.88
CA PRO A 341 1.89 -23.22 -1.68
C PRO A 341 2.36 -21.80 -2.04
N LEU A 342 2.05 -21.38 -3.27
CA LEU A 342 2.48 -20.13 -3.88
C LEU A 342 1.36 -19.10 -3.82
N SER A 343 1.68 -17.89 -3.38
CA SER A 343 0.76 -16.76 -3.36
C SER A 343 0.71 -16.04 -4.72
N PRO A 344 -0.32 -15.22 -4.98
CA PRO A 344 -0.33 -14.33 -6.14
C PRO A 344 0.93 -13.45 -6.22
N ARG A 345 1.46 -13.02 -5.06
CA ARG A 345 2.69 -12.22 -4.94
C ARG A 345 3.96 -13.00 -5.26
N ASP A 346 3.98 -14.32 -5.03
CA ASP A 346 5.05 -15.19 -5.53
C ASP A 346 5.04 -15.28 -7.06
N ILE A 347 3.85 -15.39 -7.66
CA ILE A 347 3.71 -15.48 -9.12
C ILE A 347 4.03 -14.14 -9.81
N MET A 348 3.57 -13.01 -9.25
CA MET A 348 3.99 -11.67 -9.67
C MET A 348 5.52 -11.49 -9.54
N ARG A 349 6.17 -12.08 -8.52
CA ARG A 349 7.64 -12.09 -8.42
C ARG A 349 8.28 -12.96 -9.51
N PHE A 350 7.71 -14.11 -9.85
CA PHE A 350 8.27 -14.97 -10.92
C PHE A 350 8.20 -14.29 -12.29
N GLN A 351 7.14 -13.53 -12.58
CA GLN A 351 7.04 -12.71 -13.80
C GLN A 351 8.08 -11.58 -13.86
N ARG A 352 8.68 -11.20 -12.73
CA ARG A 352 9.69 -10.13 -12.59
C ARG A 352 11.14 -10.60 -12.72
N ASP A 353 11.37 -11.89 -12.98
CA ASP A 353 12.68 -12.54 -12.89
C ASP A 353 13.50 -12.47 -14.19
N HIS A 354 14.80 -12.21 -14.01
CA HIS A 354 15.87 -12.19 -15.02
C HIS A 354 17.05 -13.09 -14.59
N TYR A 355 16.72 -14.25 -14.01
CA TYR A 355 17.65 -15.25 -13.50
C TYR A 355 18.49 -14.82 -12.28
N GLU A 356 18.00 -13.88 -11.46
CA GLU A 356 18.74 -13.30 -10.34
C GLU A 356 19.32 -14.35 -9.37
N GLY A 357 20.59 -14.20 -9.00
CA GLY A 357 21.28 -15.13 -8.10
C GLY A 357 21.71 -16.46 -8.73
N THR A 358 21.64 -16.60 -10.05
CA THR A 358 22.16 -17.75 -10.81
C THR A 358 23.37 -17.37 -11.67
N PRO A 359 24.09 -18.32 -12.30
CA PRO A 359 25.12 -18.02 -13.30
C PRO A 359 24.62 -17.23 -14.53
N PHE A 360 23.30 -17.16 -14.74
CA PHE A 360 22.66 -16.49 -15.88
C PHE A 360 22.05 -15.12 -15.51
N ASP A 361 22.26 -14.65 -14.27
CA ASP A 361 21.73 -13.39 -13.74
C ASP A 361 22.05 -12.21 -14.68
N MET A 362 21.01 -11.71 -15.35
CA MET A 362 21.14 -10.67 -16.38
C MET A 362 21.47 -9.30 -15.80
N THR A 363 21.44 -9.13 -14.47
CA THR A 363 21.82 -7.90 -13.76
C THR A 363 23.32 -7.83 -13.43
N LYS A 364 24.15 -8.74 -13.99
CA LYS A 364 25.57 -8.92 -13.64
C LYS A 364 26.50 -8.92 -14.85
N GLY A 365 27.76 -8.55 -14.59
CA GLY A 365 28.86 -8.64 -15.55
C GLY A 365 28.91 -7.49 -16.56
N PRO A 366 29.77 -7.59 -17.61
CA PRO A 366 29.90 -6.53 -18.62
C PRO A 366 28.62 -6.36 -19.45
N LYS A 367 27.90 -7.46 -19.71
CA LYS A 367 26.68 -7.49 -20.53
C LYS A 367 25.56 -6.61 -19.96
N SER A 368 25.53 -6.38 -18.64
CA SER A 368 24.55 -5.55 -17.95
C SER A 368 24.96 -4.07 -17.81
N GLY A 369 26.05 -3.67 -18.47
CA GLY A 369 26.64 -2.34 -18.30
C GLY A 369 27.10 -2.06 -16.86
N PRO A 370 27.47 -0.81 -16.55
CA PRO A 370 28.04 -0.43 -15.25
C PRO A 370 27.07 -0.50 -14.07
N TYR A 371 25.75 -0.48 -14.34
CA TYR A 371 24.70 -0.39 -13.31
C TYR A 371 23.75 -1.60 -13.26
N GLY A 372 24.05 -2.70 -13.97
CA GLY A 372 23.30 -3.95 -13.81
C GLY A 372 21.94 -3.98 -14.54
N ASP A 373 21.83 -3.30 -15.68
CA ASP A 373 20.65 -3.32 -16.54
C ASP A 373 20.38 -4.75 -17.07
N PRO A 374 19.20 -5.36 -16.84
CA PRO A 374 18.88 -6.67 -17.38
C PRO A 374 18.50 -6.64 -18.87
N ASP A 375 18.05 -5.51 -19.43
CA ASP A 375 17.43 -5.50 -20.76
C ASP A 375 18.45 -5.77 -21.88
N ARG A 376 18.03 -6.54 -22.89
CA ARG A 376 18.83 -6.92 -24.07
C ARG A 376 18.02 -6.71 -25.33
N TYR A 377 18.47 -5.77 -26.17
CA TYR A 377 17.85 -5.51 -27.46
C TYR A 377 18.24 -6.58 -28.48
N ASP A 378 17.31 -6.93 -29.37
CA ASP A 378 17.57 -7.87 -30.46
C ASP A 378 18.55 -7.23 -31.46
N ALA A 379 19.44 -8.05 -32.04
CA ALA A 379 20.36 -7.60 -33.08
C ALA A 379 19.67 -7.63 -34.45
N ALA A 380 19.95 -6.61 -35.28
CA ALA A 380 19.43 -6.48 -36.63
C ALA A 380 20.57 -6.30 -37.64
N PRO A 381 20.50 -6.92 -38.85
CA PRO A 381 21.53 -6.76 -39.86
C PRO A 381 21.73 -5.30 -40.29
N ASN A 382 22.98 -4.92 -40.54
CA ASN A 382 23.37 -3.60 -41.05
C ASN A 382 24.64 -3.71 -41.92
N ASP A 383 25.26 -2.58 -42.27
CA ASP A 383 26.44 -2.54 -43.16
C ASP A 383 27.67 -3.29 -42.61
N ASP A 384 27.77 -3.49 -41.29
CA ASP A 384 28.90 -4.14 -40.59
C ASP A 384 28.48 -5.50 -39.97
N LEU A 385 27.25 -5.62 -39.49
CA LEU A 385 26.73 -6.83 -38.86
C LEU A 385 25.86 -7.64 -39.83
N THR A 386 26.34 -8.81 -40.28
CA THR A 386 25.55 -9.69 -41.16
C THR A 386 24.57 -10.57 -40.38
N GLN A 387 23.58 -11.14 -41.07
CA GLN A 387 22.70 -12.16 -40.46
C GLN A 387 23.50 -13.39 -39.99
N GLU A 388 24.55 -13.79 -40.72
CA GLU A 388 25.40 -14.92 -40.33
C GLU A 388 26.16 -14.65 -39.02
N ASP A 389 26.49 -13.39 -38.73
CA ASP A 389 27.12 -12.99 -37.47
C ASP A 389 26.11 -12.98 -36.31
N ILE A 390 24.87 -12.55 -36.56
CA ILE A 390 23.77 -12.59 -35.59
C ILE A 390 23.41 -14.03 -35.22
N ASP A 391 23.33 -14.92 -36.20
CA ASP A 391 22.97 -16.34 -36.02
C ASP A 391 24.02 -17.11 -35.17
N ARG A 392 25.22 -16.54 -34.96
CA ARG A 392 26.28 -17.10 -34.10
C ARG A 392 26.19 -16.66 -32.63
N GLY A 393 25.33 -15.70 -32.27
CA GLY A 393 25.38 -15.02 -30.95
C GLY A 393 24.01 -14.79 -30.31
N HIS A 394 23.85 -15.19 -29.04
CA HIS A 394 22.59 -15.05 -28.31
C HIS A 394 22.78 -14.48 -26.90
N PHE A 395 21.76 -13.75 -26.44
CA PHE A 395 21.57 -13.38 -25.03
C PHE A 395 20.49 -14.26 -24.39
N GLU A 396 20.54 -14.35 -23.06
CA GLU A 396 19.45 -14.90 -22.27
C GLU A 396 18.16 -14.11 -22.49
N ARG A 397 17.04 -14.82 -22.65
CA ARG A 397 15.69 -14.25 -22.62
C ARG A 397 15.08 -14.48 -21.25
N ALA A 398 15.00 -13.43 -20.44
CA ALA A 398 14.35 -13.43 -19.13
C ALA A 398 12.84 -13.73 -19.21
N ILE A 399 12.21 -14.00 -18.06
CA ILE A 399 10.74 -14.08 -17.96
C ILE A 399 10.15 -12.67 -18.08
N SER A 400 10.77 -11.68 -17.41
CA SER A 400 10.45 -10.26 -17.57
C SER A 400 11.24 -9.63 -18.71
N ILE A 401 10.60 -8.82 -19.55
CA ILE A 401 11.28 -8.06 -20.61
C ILE A 401 10.54 -6.76 -20.93
N PHE A 402 11.29 -5.73 -21.35
CA PHE A 402 10.78 -4.43 -21.81
C PHE A 402 9.73 -4.48 -22.94
N ARG A 403 9.54 -5.63 -23.60
CA ARG A 403 8.55 -5.87 -24.67
C ARG A 403 7.16 -6.24 -24.16
N ALA A 404 6.96 -6.52 -22.87
CA ALA A 404 5.63 -6.83 -22.36
C ALA A 404 4.66 -5.68 -22.61
N SER A 405 3.57 -5.91 -23.34
CA SER A 405 2.46 -4.96 -23.46
C SER A 405 1.66 -4.93 -22.16
N TYR A 406 1.43 -6.12 -21.58
CA TYR A 406 0.85 -6.31 -20.25
C TYR A 406 1.25 -7.65 -19.63
N SER A 407 0.93 -7.80 -18.34
CA SER A 407 0.98 -9.07 -17.64
C SER A 407 -0.12 -9.18 -16.58
N PHE A 408 -0.52 -10.40 -16.24
CA PHE A 408 -1.51 -10.63 -15.18
C PHE A 408 -1.33 -11.92 -14.39
N VAL A 409 -2.00 -11.99 -13.24
CA VAL A 409 -2.30 -13.21 -12.46
C VAL A 409 -3.80 -13.30 -12.17
N SER A 410 -4.45 -14.40 -12.52
CA SER A 410 -5.90 -14.60 -12.31
C SER A 410 -6.21 -15.06 -10.88
N ILE A 411 -7.18 -14.44 -10.22
CA ILE A 411 -7.70 -14.84 -8.92
C ILE A 411 -9.15 -15.27 -9.03
N LEU A 412 -9.41 -16.53 -8.65
CA LEU A 412 -10.71 -17.20 -8.74
C LEU A 412 -11.17 -17.61 -7.33
N ASP A 413 -12.48 -17.58 -7.09
CA ASP A 413 -13.12 -17.96 -5.82
C ASP A 413 -14.12 -19.11 -6.08
N PRO A 414 -13.96 -20.30 -5.45
CA PRO A 414 -14.80 -21.46 -5.73
C PRO A 414 -16.16 -21.40 -5.00
N TYR A 415 -16.38 -20.38 -4.16
CA TYR A 415 -17.58 -20.20 -3.33
C TYR A 415 -18.43 -19.01 -3.81
N ASN A 416 -17.83 -17.97 -4.40
CA ASN A 416 -18.55 -16.84 -4.97
C ASN A 416 -17.98 -16.38 -6.33
N PRO A 417 -18.68 -16.55 -7.46
CA PRO A 417 -18.21 -16.08 -8.75
C PRO A 417 -18.06 -14.56 -8.86
N ASP A 418 -18.67 -13.79 -7.96
CA ASP A 418 -18.52 -12.33 -7.98
C ASP A 418 -17.14 -11.85 -7.50
N ASN A 419 -16.42 -12.69 -6.76
CA ASN A 419 -15.15 -12.33 -6.12
C ASN A 419 -13.94 -12.44 -7.06
N ALA A 420 -14.14 -12.81 -8.33
CA ALA A 420 -13.05 -13.00 -9.29
C ALA A 420 -12.42 -11.67 -9.72
N PHE A 421 -11.08 -11.64 -9.80
CA PHE A 421 -10.33 -10.47 -10.28
C PHE A 421 -8.98 -10.86 -10.88
N LEU A 422 -8.40 -9.93 -11.62
CA LEU A 422 -7.03 -10.00 -12.12
C LEU A 422 -6.13 -9.10 -11.28
N TRP A 423 -4.96 -9.58 -10.88
CA TRP A 423 -3.82 -8.67 -10.66
C TRP A 423 -3.28 -8.32 -12.04
N PHE A 424 -3.50 -7.09 -12.51
CA PHE A 424 -3.15 -6.66 -13.87
C PHE A 424 -2.10 -5.55 -13.86
N GLY A 425 -1.14 -5.59 -14.78
CA GLY A 425 -0.11 -4.57 -14.97
C GLY A 425 0.22 -4.37 -16.44
N GLN A 426 0.47 -3.13 -16.86
CA GLN A 426 0.90 -2.80 -18.23
C GLN A 426 2.40 -2.56 -18.27
N TYR A 427 3.02 -2.77 -19.44
CA TYR A 427 4.47 -2.77 -19.59
C TYR A 427 5.16 -3.94 -18.84
N ALA A 428 6.51 -3.99 -18.87
CA ALA A 428 7.34 -5.02 -18.26
C ALA A 428 7.01 -5.30 -16.77
N PRO A 429 6.82 -6.57 -16.35
CA PRO A 429 6.53 -6.92 -14.96
C PRO A 429 7.49 -6.30 -13.93
N HIS A 430 8.78 -6.20 -14.28
CA HIS A 430 9.81 -5.63 -13.40
C HIS A 430 9.65 -4.12 -13.16
N ALA A 431 8.92 -3.40 -14.02
CA ALA A 431 8.68 -1.96 -13.96
C ALA A 431 7.21 -1.58 -13.68
N THR A 432 6.24 -2.47 -13.97
CA THR A 432 4.83 -2.25 -13.64
C THR A 432 4.54 -2.36 -12.14
N THR A 433 3.48 -1.68 -11.71
CA THR A 433 2.75 -1.97 -10.46
C THR A 433 1.49 -2.75 -10.79
N TYR A 434 1.23 -3.90 -10.15
CA TYR A 434 0.00 -4.65 -10.38
C TYR A 434 -1.18 -4.03 -9.61
N THR A 435 -2.38 -4.09 -10.21
CA THR A 435 -3.60 -3.53 -9.63
C THR A 435 -4.79 -4.49 -9.81
N PRO A 436 -5.70 -4.63 -8.82
CA PRO A 436 -6.91 -5.45 -8.98
C PRO A 436 -7.88 -4.89 -10.02
N VAL A 437 -8.30 -5.74 -10.95
CA VAL A 437 -9.41 -5.48 -11.89
C VAL A 437 -10.45 -6.58 -11.71
N PHE A 438 -11.61 -6.23 -11.16
CA PHE A 438 -12.70 -7.18 -10.88
C PHE A 438 -13.41 -7.62 -12.18
N VAL A 439 -13.79 -8.89 -12.25
CA VAL A 439 -14.47 -9.45 -13.43
C VAL A 439 -15.94 -9.03 -13.50
N GLN A 440 -16.60 -8.94 -12.33
CA GLN A 440 -17.94 -8.38 -12.18
C GLN A 440 -17.90 -6.84 -12.20
N SER A 441 -17.56 -6.29 -13.37
CA SER A 441 -17.58 -4.85 -13.65
C SER A 441 -18.40 -4.53 -14.90
N THR A 442 -18.94 -3.31 -14.98
CA THR A 442 -19.51 -2.77 -16.23
C THR A 442 -18.42 -2.29 -17.19
N ASP A 443 -17.21 -2.04 -16.68
CA ASP A 443 -16.12 -1.38 -17.38
C ASP A 443 -14.75 -1.82 -16.85
N VAL A 444 -13.70 -1.59 -17.63
CA VAL A 444 -12.30 -1.72 -17.20
C VAL A 444 -11.73 -0.34 -16.86
N PRO A 445 -10.74 -0.23 -15.94
CA PRO A 445 -10.24 1.07 -15.52
C PRO A 445 -9.66 1.92 -16.64
N LYS A 446 -10.00 3.22 -16.66
CA LYS A 446 -9.69 4.12 -17.77
C LYS A 446 -8.21 4.26 -18.10
N GLN A 447 -7.32 4.09 -17.13
CA GLN A 447 -5.86 4.15 -17.33
C GLN A 447 -5.32 2.92 -18.05
N LEU A 448 -6.07 1.81 -18.04
CA LEU A 448 -5.71 0.52 -18.65
C LEU A 448 -6.40 0.31 -20.01
N SER A 449 -7.51 1.00 -20.29
CA SER A 449 -8.29 0.89 -21.53
C SER A 449 -8.03 2.00 -22.57
N ARG A 450 -6.99 2.82 -22.37
CA ARG A 450 -6.66 3.97 -23.24
C ARG A 450 -5.19 4.01 -23.67
N GLY A 451 -4.95 4.74 -24.77
CA GLY A 451 -3.63 4.98 -25.35
C GLY A 451 -3.35 4.07 -26.55
N SER A 452 -2.25 4.33 -27.24
CA SER A 452 -1.71 3.53 -28.34
C SER A 452 -0.21 3.75 -28.46
N LEU A 453 0.48 2.94 -29.25
CA LEU A 453 1.90 3.14 -29.56
C LEU A 453 2.16 4.31 -30.53
N TYR A 454 1.13 4.86 -31.19
CA TYR A 454 1.25 6.01 -32.08
C TYR A 454 1.54 7.34 -31.37
N ALA A 455 1.17 7.47 -30.09
CA ALA A 455 1.53 8.63 -29.29
C ALA A 455 1.56 8.35 -27.80
N PHE A 456 2.54 8.96 -27.15
CA PHE A 456 2.62 9.07 -25.70
C PHE A 456 1.36 9.73 -25.13
N ASP A 457 0.73 9.06 -24.15
CA ASP A 457 -0.41 9.55 -23.38
C ASP A 457 -0.08 9.43 -21.89
N ARG A 458 0.09 10.57 -21.21
CA ARG A 458 0.43 10.62 -19.77
C ARG A 458 -0.66 10.00 -18.89
N GLU A 459 -1.90 9.92 -19.36
CA GLU A 459 -3.03 9.31 -18.61
C GLU A 459 -3.14 7.79 -18.83
N SER A 460 -2.28 7.19 -19.67
CA SER A 460 -2.20 5.75 -19.88
C SER A 460 -1.16 5.13 -18.94
N SER A 461 -1.52 4.07 -18.21
CA SER A 461 -0.58 3.40 -17.30
C SER A 461 0.58 2.76 -18.04
N PHE A 462 0.35 2.13 -19.20
CA PHE A 462 1.42 1.58 -20.05
C PHE A 462 2.55 2.58 -20.28
N TRP A 463 2.23 3.80 -20.70
CA TRP A 463 3.24 4.82 -21.00
C TRP A 463 3.98 5.32 -19.75
N ILE A 464 3.30 5.36 -18.61
CA ILE A 464 3.90 5.69 -17.33
C ILE A 464 4.85 4.59 -16.83
N HIS A 465 4.44 3.33 -16.92
CA HIS A 465 5.28 2.18 -16.55
C HIS A 465 6.48 2.04 -17.51
N ALA A 466 6.30 2.34 -18.80
CA ALA A 466 7.37 2.42 -19.78
C ALA A 466 8.39 3.52 -19.44
N LEU A 467 7.94 4.71 -19.02
CA LEU A 467 8.81 5.79 -18.55
C LEU A 467 9.61 5.38 -17.30
N VAL A 468 8.97 4.73 -16.32
CA VAL A 468 9.64 4.20 -15.11
C VAL A 468 10.71 3.18 -15.50
N GLY A 469 10.38 2.20 -16.35
CA GLY A 469 11.31 1.16 -16.77
C GLY A 469 12.52 1.71 -17.53
N ASN A 470 12.28 2.49 -18.59
CA ASN A 470 13.34 3.07 -19.42
C ASN A 470 14.28 4.00 -18.62
N TRP A 471 13.77 4.72 -17.62
CA TRP A 471 14.62 5.55 -16.77
C TRP A 471 15.37 4.73 -15.72
N ALA A 472 14.70 3.73 -15.12
CA ALA A 472 15.31 2.85 -14.12
C ALA A 472 16.45 2.01 -14.73
N ALA A 473 16.29 1.46 -15.94
CA ALA A 473 17.29 0.67 -16.66
C ALA A 473 18.67 1.36 -16.70
N ARG A 474 18.69 2.66 -17.04
CA ARG A 474 19.93 3.48 -17.09
C ARG A 474 20.74 3.52 -15.80
N PHE A 475 20.11 3.27 -14.66
CA PHE A 475 20.72 3.31 -13.33
C PHE A 475 20.29 2.09 -12.48
N TYR A 476 20.08 0.92 -13.11
CA TYR A 476 19.25 -0.16 -12.57
C TYR A 476 19.53 -0.53 -11.11
N SER A 477 20.78 -0.83 -10.74
CA SER A 477 21.16 -1.19 -9.36
C SER A 477 20.87 -0.11 -8.32
N HIS A 478 20.79 1.16 -8.73
CA HIS A 478 20.48 2.31 -7.87
C HIS A 478 18.98 2.65 -7.86
N ALA A 479 18.30 2.53 -9.01
CA ALA A 479 16.89 2.89 -9.19
C ALA A 479 15.91 1.76 -8.82
N ARG A 480 16.26 0.50 -9.11
CA ARG A 480 15.43 -0.69 -8.88
C ARG A 480 14.91 -0.84 -7.45
N PRO A 481 15.64 -0.50 -6.37
CA PRO A 481 15.12 -0.52 -5.00
C PRO A 481 13.95 0.46 -4.74
N PHE A 482 13.85 1.54 -5.51
CA PHE A 482 12.74 2.50 -5.42
C PHE A 482 11.51 1.99 -6.18
N VAL A 483 11.73 1.43 -7.38
CA VAL A 483 10.69 0.71 -8.15
C VAL A 483 10.09 -0.42 -7.32
N ALA A 484 10.96 -1.25 -6.70
CA ALA A 484 10.55 -2.35 -5.83
C ALA A 484 9.68 -1.89 -4.64
N ARG A 485 10.01 -0.74 -4.04
CA ARG A 485 9.26 -0.19 -2.91
C ARG A 485 7.88 0.31 -3.30
N VAL A 486 7.75 0.95 -4.46
CA VAL A 486 6.43 1.43 -4.95
C VAL A 486 5.56 0.26 -5.42
N GLN A 487 6.15 -0.76 -6.05
CA GLN A 487 5.48 -2.04 -6.32
C GLN A 487 4.93 -2.65 -5.03
N ASP A 488 5.76 -2.73 -3.98
CA ASP A 488 5.36 -3.25 -2.68
C ASP A 488 4.24 -2.43 -2.02
N GLU A 489 4.37 -1.10 -1.98
CA GLU A 489 3.37 -0.22 -1.38
C GLU A 489 2.00 -0.31 -2.07
N VAL A 490 1.97 -0.25 -3.40
CA VAL A 490 0.73 -0.30 -4.18
C VAL A 490 0.05 -1.67 -4.03
N GLU A 491 0.82 -2.75 -4.18
CA GLU A 491 0.28 -4.11 -4.17
C GLU A 491 -0.15 -4.53 -2.76
N SER A 492 0.62 -4.22 -1.72
CA SER A 492 0.22 -4.53 -0.33
C SER A 492 -0.89 -3.63 0.20
N HIS A 493 -1.03 -2.39 -0.27
CA HIS A 493 -2.22 -1.59 0.02
C HIS A 493 -3.47 -2.21 -0.59
N ALA A 494 -3.42 -2.61 -1.87
CA ALA A 494 -4.53 -3.29 -2.52
C ALA A 494 -4.86 -4.62 -1.83
N GLU A 495 -3.85 -5.44 -1.51
CA GLU A 495 -4.00 -6.72 -0.79
C GLU A 495 -4.69 -6.55 0.58
N GLY A 496 -4.33 -5.50 1.34
CA GLY A 496 -4.98 -5.18 2.61
C GLY A 496 -6.45 -4.75 2.48
N MET A 497 -6.82 -4.11 1.37
CA MET A 497 -8.18 -3.62 1.11
C MET A 497 -9.11 -4.67 0.47
N LEU A 498 -8.57 -5.63 -0.30
CA LEU A 498 -9.36 -6.61 -1.05
C LEU A 498 -10.42 -7.31 -0.20
N ARG A 499 -10.11 -7.67 1.05
CA ARG A 499 -11.07 -8.33 1.94
C ARG A 499 -12.25 -7.45 2.33
N SER A 500 -12.06 -6.15 2.58
CA SER A 500 -13.18 -5.26 2.91
C SER A 500 -14.03 -5.01 1.66
N VAL A 501 -13.38 -4.76 0.52
CA VAL A 501 -14.02 -4.59 -0.79
C VAL A 501 -14.93 -5.77 -1.13
N LEU A 502 -14.48 -7.02 -0.97
CA LEU A 502 -15.33 -8.19 -1.25
C LEU A 502 -16.53 -8.33 -0.26
N ILE A 503 -16.38 -7.89 0.99
CA ILE A 503 -17.47 -7.86 1.98
C ILE A 503 -18.49 -6.76 1.65
N GLU A 504 -18.01 -5.57 1.26
CA GLU A 504 -18.82 -4.43 0.86
C GLU A 504 -19.56 -4.69 -0.47
N ALA A 505 -18.93 -5.38 -1.41
CA ALA A 505 -19.56 -5.81 -2.66
C ALA A 505 -20.77 -6.72 -2.41
N GLU A 506 -20.64 -7.72 -1.53
CA GLU A 506 -21.74 -8.58 -1.09
C GLU A 506 -22.82 -7.79 -0.31
N GLN A 507 -22.45 -6.74 0.44
CA GLN A 507 -23.43 -5.84 1.06
C GLN A 507 -24.21 -5.05 0.01
N HIS A 508 -23.53 -4.42 -0.97
CA HIS A 508 -24.18 -3.74 -2.09
C HIS A 508 -25.06 -4.67 -2.92
N LYS A 509 -24.67 -5.94 -3.09
CA LYS A 509 -25.50 -6.98 -3.73
C LYS A 509 -26.80 -7.23 -2.97
N ARG A 510 -26.77 -7.24 -1.64
CA ARG A 510 -27.96 -7.45 -0.78
C ARG A 510 -28.88 -6.23 -0.74
N GLU A 511 -28.31 -5.02 -0.78
CA GLU A 511 -29.07 -3.77 -0.67
C GLU A 511 -29.66 -3.30 -2.00
N GLY A 512 -28.91 -3.43 -3.10
CA GLY A 512 -29.27 -2.91 -4.43
C GLY A 512 -29.22 -3.93 -5.57
N GLY A 513 -29.03 -5.22 -5.27
CA GLY A 513 -28.91 -6.28 -6.27
C GLY A 513 -27.57 -6.31 -6.99
N VAL A 514 -27.45 -7.22 -7.97
CA VAL A 514 -26.23 -7.37 -8.80
C VAL A 514 -25.75 -6.04 -9.42
N PRO A 515 -26.61 -5.16 -9.99
CA PRO A 515 -26.14 -3.91 -10.56
C PRO A 515 -25.39 -3.00 -9.56
N ALA A 516 -25.86 -2.90 -8.32
CA ALA A 516 -25.21 -2.08 -7.29
C ALA A 516 -23.84 -2.63 -6.88
N MET A 517 -23.70 -3.96 -6.82
CA MET A 517 -22.42 -4.63 -6.59
C MET A 517 -21.45 -4.40 -7.76
N VAL A 518 -21.91 -4.57 -9.00
CA VAL A 518 -21.08 -4.38 -10.21
C VAL A 518 -20.63 -2.92 -10.32
N ASP A 519 -21.50 -1.95 -10.05
CA ASP A 519 -21.15 -0.52 -9.98
C ASP A 519 -20.09 -0.24 -8.90
N PHE A 520 -20.17 -0.89 -7.75
CA PHE A 520 -19.19 -0.76 -6.68
C PHE A 520 -17.83 -1.37 -7.09
N LEU A 521 -17.80 -2.62 -7.57
CA LEU A 521 -16.57 -3.29 -8.01
C LEU A 521 -15.90 -2.59 -9.20
N THR A 522 -16.69 -1.97 -10.10
CA THR A 522 -16.17 -1.10 -11.17
C THR A 522 -15.44 0.10 -10.59
N LYS A 523 -16.06 0.83 -9.63
CA LYS A 523 -15.43 1.98 -8.95
C LYS A 523 -14.19 1.59 -8.13
N GLN A 524 -14.17 0.40 -7.53
CA GLN A 524 -12.99 -0.09 -6.80
C GLN A 524 -11.84 -0.44 -7.76
N SER A 525 -12.11 -1.08 -8.89
CA SER A 525 -11.12 -1.30 -9.96
C SER A 525 -10.52 0.03 -10.44
N ASP A 526 -11.37 1.04 -10.71
CA ASP A 526 -10.97 2.40 -11.07
C ASP A 526 -10.10 3.05 -9.97
N THR A 527 -10.45 2.85 -8.69
CA THR A 527 -9.74 3.43 -7.54
C THR A 527 -8.34 2.82 -7.38
N PHE A 528 -8.23 1.49 -7.45
CA PHE A 528 -6.93 0.82 -7.40
C PHE A 528 -6.05 1.17 -8.61
N ALA A 529 -6.61 1.21 -9.82
CA ALA A 529 -5.87 1.59 -11.02
C ALA A 529 -5.40 3.05 -10.96
N GLN A 530 -6.23 3.98 -10.49
CA GLN A 530 -5.84 5.37 -10.27
C GLN A 530 -4.74 5.52 -9.21
N ARG A 531 -4.77 4.74 -8.12
CA ARG A 531 -3.68 4.75 -7.13
C ARG A 531 -2.38 4.24 -7.74
N ALA A 532 -2.41 3.10 -8.42
CA ALA A 532 -1.26 2.49 -9.08
C ALA A 532 -0.65 3.41 -10.14
N HIS A 533 -1.50 4.02 -10.97
CA HIS A 533 -1.11 5.01 -11.98
C HIS A 533 -0.43 6.22 -11.33
N ARG A 534 -1.08 6.87 -10.35
CA ARG A 534 -0.49 8.02 -9.65
C ARG A 534 0.85 7.67 -9.04
N ALA A 535 0.94 6.59 -8.26
CA ALA A 535 2.18 6.14 -7.65
C ALA A 535 3.29 5.81 -8.67
N SER A 536 2.94 5.44 -9.90
CA SER A 536 3.93 5.17 -10.96
C SER A 536 4.37 6.44 -11.70
N SER A 537 3.43 7.36 -12.01
CA SER A 537 3.71 8.66 -12.65
C SER A 537 4.60 9.53 -11.77
N ASP A 538 4.27 9.53 -10.50
CA ASP A 538 4.92 10.31 -9.47
C ASP A 538 6.31 9.65 -9.21
N LEU A 539 6.44 8.30 -9.23
CA LEU A 539 7.73 7.58 -9.13
C LEU A 539 8.68 7.99 -10.27
N PHE A 540 8.18 8.14 -11.48
CA PHE A 540 8.98 8.62 -12.60
C PHE A 540 9.54 10.03 -12.33
N ASP A 541 8.71 10.97 -11.84
CA ASP A 541 9.16 12.32 -11.46
C ASP A 541 10.24 12.27 -10.35
N TYR A 542 10.15 11.33 -9.39
CA TYR A 542 11.22 11.05 -8.42
C TYR A 542 12.48 10.47 -9.08
N LEU A 543 12.38 9.47 -9.95
CA LEU A 543 13.53 8.82 -10.57
C LEU A 543 14.33 9.78 -11.47
N VAL A 544 13.66 10.66 -12.22
CA VAL A 544 14.31 11.70 -13.03
C VAL A 544 15.07 12.70 -12.16
N THR A 545 14.47 13.14 -11.06
CA THR A 545 15.12 14.08 -10.14
C THR A 545 16.22 13.44 -9.30
N ALA A 546 16.11 12.15 -8.97
CA ALA A 546 17.07 11.39 -8.16
C ALA A 546 18.25 10.81 -8.94
N PHE A 547 18.09 10.50 -10.23
CA PHE A 547 19.12 9.82 -11.03
C PHE A 547 19.27 10.48 -12.40
N HIS A 548 20.29 11.31 -12.57
CA HIS A 548 20.62 11.98 -13.83
C HIS A 548 22.12 12.27 -13.91
N ASP A 549 22.66 12.38 -15.14
CA ASP A 549 24.02 12.86 -15.44
C ASP A 549 25.18 12.16 -14.67
N GLY A 550 24.98 10.89 -14.28
CA GLY A 550 25.95 10.13 -13.48
C GLY A 550 25.95 10.46 -11.99
N TYR A 551 24.92 11.14 -11.50
CA TYR A 551 24.71 11.47 -10.09
C TYR A 551 23.45 10.81 -9.52
N GLN A 552 23.54 10.40 -8.26
CA GLN A 552 22.41 10.22 -7.38
C GLN A 552 22.21 11.50 -6.58
N VAL A 553 21.09 12.20 -6.82
CA VAL A 553 20.69 13.39 -6.07
C VAL A 553 19.66 12.99 -5.02
N SER A 554 19.81 13.55 -3.82
CA SER A 554 18.94 13.28 -2.69
C SER A 554 18.83 14.50 -1.77
N ASN A 555 18.06 14.36 -0.69
CA ASN A 555 17.80 15.44 0.28
C ASN A 555 17.07 16.65 -0.33
N PHE A 556 16.10 16.39 -1.22
CA PHE A 556 15.32 17.40 -1.96
C PHE A 556 14.57 18.44 -1.10
N TYR A 557 14.37 18.15 0.18
CA TYR A 557 13.69 19.05 1.12
C TYR A 557 14.67 19.94 1.94
N ALA A 558 15.99 19.76 1.79
CA ALA A 558 16.99 20.60 2.42
C ALA A 558 17.42 21.78 1.52
N LYS A 559 17.97 22.82 2.14
CA LYS A 559 18.56 23.98 1.43
C LYS A 559 19.79 23.63 0.58
N MET A 560 20.43 22.48 0.85
CA MET A 560 21.53 21.93 0.06
C MET A 560 21.19 20.50 -0.33
N LEU A 561 21.17 20.24 -1.64
CA LEU A 561 21.02 18.90 -2.18
C LEU A 561 22.24 18.06 -1.80
N THR A 562 22.00 16.78 -1.53
CA THR A 562 23.06 15.79 -1.37
C THR A 562 23.29 15.14 -2.73
N VAL A 563 24.36 15.56 -3.40
CA VAL A 563 24.76 15.08 -4.72
C VAL A 563 25.88 14.06 -4.55
N GLN A 564 25.62 12.81 -4.90
CA GLN A 564 26.59 11.73 -4.86
C GLN A 564 26.90 11.28 -6.29
N SER A 565 28.17 11.30 -6.70
CA SER A 565 28.58 10.67 -7.96
C SER A 565 28.34 9.17 -7.90
N ILE A 566 27.63 8.65 -8.89
CA ILE A 566 27.48 7.21 -9.17
C ILE A 566 28.22 6.84 -10.47
N PHE A 567 29.36 7.51 -10.72
CA PHE A 567 30.19 7.28 -11.90
C PHE A 567 30.67 5.82 -12.02
N TYR A 568 31.14 5.47 -13.22
CA TYR A 568 31.48 4.10 -13.59
C TYR A 568 32.37 3.39 -12.54
N PRO A 569 31.95 2.20 -12.07
CA PRO A 569 32.70 1.46 -11.07
C PRO A 569 34.01 0.92 -11.66
N LYS A 570 35.06 0.84 -10.83
CA LYS A 570 36.39 0.40 -11.27
C LYS A 570 36.38 -0.92 -12.06
N TRP A 571 35.57 -1.90 -11.63
CA TRP A 571 35.48 -3.19 -12.32
C TRP A 571 35.02 -3.04 -13.78
N TRP A 572 34.09 -2.12 -14.06
CA TRP A 572 33.56 -1.90 -15.40
C TRP A 572 34.58 -1.16 -16.26
N LEU A 573 35.21 -0.11 -15.70
CA LEU A 573 36.33 0.61 -16.34
C LEU A 573 37.47 -0.34 -16.74
N GLN A 574 37.80 -1.32 -15.88
CA GLN A 574 38.77 -2.36 -16.20
C GLN A 574 38.32 -3.29 -17.32
N GLN A 575 37.02 -3.63 -17.41
CA GLN A 575 36.53 -4.51 -18.48
C GLN A 575 36.39 -3.83 -19.84
N VAL A 576 36.23 -2.49 -19.88
CA VAL A 576 36.19 -1.72 -21.14
C VAL A 576 37.54 -1.15 -21.57
N GLY A 577 38.65 -1.62 -20.99
CA GLY A 577 40.01 -1.23 -21.38
C GLY A 577 40.41 0.22 -21.04
N PHE A 578 39.71 0.87 -20.08
CA PHE A 578 39.95 2.28 -19.74
C PHE A 578 41.38 2.56 -19.26
N PHE A 579 42.09 1.54 -18.75
CA PHE A 579 43.44 1.66 -18.19
C PHE A 579 44.54 1.23 -19.17
N ASP A 580 44.20 0.75 -20.36
CA ASP A 580 45.12 0.02 -21.24
C ASP A 580 46.19 0.92 -21.89
N GLY A 581 45.93 2.23 -21.97
CA GLY A 581 46.88 3.24 -22.47
C GLY A 581 47.88 3.78 -21.43
N ALA A 582 47.88 3.27 -20.20
CA ALA A 582 48.69 3.81 -19.10
C ALA A 582 50.16 3.36 -19.09
N GLU A 583 50.57 2.45 -19.99
CA GLU A 583 51.95 1.91 -20.04
C GLU A 583 52.83 2.52 -21.17
N GLU A 584 52.30 3.36 -22.07
CA GLU A 584 53.06 3.87 -23.24
C GLU A 584 53.71 5.27 -23.09
N SER A 585 53.63 5.93 -21.93
CA SER A 585 54.29 7.22 -21.66
C SER A 585 55.41 7.11 -20.61
N GLY A 586 56.54 6.52 -21.01
CA GLY A 586 57.72 6.38 -20.17
C GLY A 586 58.63 7.62 -20.13
N ASP A 587 59.45 7.68 -19.06
CA ASP A 587 60.73 8.39 -18.99
C ASP A 587 61.77 7.45 -18.33
N ALA A 588 63.04 7.53 -18.73
CA ALA A 588 64.11 6.60 -18.34
C ALA A 588 65.48 7.32 -18.27
N GLU A 589 66.53 6.84 -17.60
CA GLU A 589 66.81 5.61 -16.82
C GLU A 589 67.80 6.05 -15.67
N PRO A 590 68.78 5.30 -15.10
CA PRO A 590 69.12 3.88 -15.20
C PRO A 590 69.42 3.06 -13.92
N ALA A 591 69.26 1.74 -14.10
CA ALA A 591 70.08 0.62 -13.61
C ALA A 591 70.57 0.49 -12.14
N SER A 592 70.18 -0.64 -11.52
CA SER A 592 71.17 -1.64 -11.09
C SER A 592 70.61 -3.07 -11.24
N ALA A 593 71.45 -3.98 -11.73
CA ALA A 593 71.16 -5.40 -11.97
C ALA A 593 71.06 -6.20 -10.63
N GLU A 594 70.69 -7.49 -10.53
CA GLU A 594 70.95 -8.64 -11.42
C GLU A 594 69.83 -9.71 -11.38
N SER A 595 69.84 -10.60 -12.37
CA SER A 595 68.96 -11.77 -12.44
C SER A 595 69.62 -13.04 -11.89
N ALA A 596 68.78 -13.92 -11.35
CA ALA A 596 68.96 -15.38 -11.20
C ALA A 596 70.24 -15.92 -10.50
N THR A 597 70.05 -16.77 -9.48
CA THR A 597 70.53 -18.18 -9.54
C THR A 597 70.00 -19.08 -8.42
N THR A 598 69.65 -20.30 -8.85
CA THR A 598 69.73 -21.63 -8.18
C THR A 598 69.99 -21.78 -6.67
N ALA A 599 69.27 -22.74 -6.09
CA ALA A 599 69.50 -23.31 -4.76
C ALA A 599 70.90 -23.96 -4.57
N PRO A 600 71.31 -24.15 -3.31
CA PRO A 600 72.15 -25.27 -2.91
C PRO A 600 71.45 -26.24 -1.94
N ALA A 601 71.82 -27.52 -2.00
CA ALA A 601 71.47 -28.55 -1.03
C ALA A 601 72.71 -29.05 -0.27
N SER A 602 72.49 -29.77 0.83
CA SER A 602 73.51 -30.37 1.74
C SER A 602 74.25 -29.38 2.67
N SER A 603 74.67 -29.73 3.90
CA SER A 603 74.64 -31.01 4.63
C SER A 603 74.58 -30.87 6.17
N SER A 604 73.77 -31.74 6.80
CA SER A 604 73.83 -32.27 8.18
C SER A 604 74.84 -31.77 9.24
N SER A 605 74.31 -31.26 10.37
CA SER A 605 74.60 -31.69 11.77
C SER A 605 73.85 -30.76 12.76
N GLY A 606 73.22 -31.18 13.86
CA GLY A 606 72.87 -32.51 14.37
C GLY A 606 72.49 -32.44 15.86
N VAL A 607 71.37 -33.07 16.26
CA VAL A 607 70.97 -33.41 17.66
C VAL A 607 70.66 -32.24 18.62
N ALA A 608 69.67 -32.26 19.52
CA ALA A 608 68.32 -32.84 19.59
C ALA A 608 67.64 -32.33 20.88
N THR A 609 66.34 -32.01 20.87
CA THR A 609 65.50 -32.09 22.10
C THR A 609 64.01 -32.21 21.79
N THR A 610 63.45 -33.39 22.11
CA THR A 610 62.06 -33.64 22.56
C THR A 610 60.90 -32.98 21.80
N ALA A 611 60.38 -33.70 20.80
CA ALA A 611 58.95 -33.72 20.51
C ALA A 611 58.30 -34.96 21.18
N LYS A 612 57.13 -34.79 21.81
CA LYS A 612 56.25 -35.90 22.21
C LYS A 612 54.90 -35.74 21.54
N THR A 613 54.62 -36.60 20.57
CA THR A 613 53.34 -36.70 19.89
C THR A 613 52.24 -37.16 20.86
N LYS A 614 51.05 -36.56 20.78
CA LYS A 614 49.82 -37.24 21.19
C LYS A 614 48.71 -36.97 20.16
N ILE A 615 48.02 -38.05 19.81
CA ILE A 615 46.97 -38.14 18.81
C ILE A 615 45.75 -37.32 19.23
N ILE A 616 45.12 -36.61 18.28
CA ILE A 616 43.69 -36.24 18.34
C ILE A 616 43.06 -36.59 16.99
N GLU A 617 41.87 -37.18 17.05
CA GLU A 617 41.11 -37.69 15.91
C GLU A 617 40.50 -36.56 15.05
N VAL A 618 40.39 -36.81 13.74
CA VAL A 618 39.52 -36.00 12.86
C VAL A 618 38.10 -36.56 12.98
N ALA A 619 37.25 -35.87 13.73
CA ALA A 619 35.84 -36.23 13.90
C ALA A 619 34.93 -35.39 12.99
N HIS A 620 34.11 -36.07 12.18
CA HIS A 620 32.92 -35.49 11.56
C HIS A 620 31.79 -35.29 12.58
N LYS A 621 30.81 -34.43 12.22
CA LYS A 621 29.65 -33.88 12.99
C LYS A 621 29.98 -32.55 13.68
N GLY A 622 29.14 -31.51 13.62
CA GLY A 622 27.88 -31.36 12.87
C GLY A 622 27.09 -30.13 13.38
N SER A 623 26.08 -29.69 12.62
CA SER A 623 25.12 -28.64 12.99
C SER A 623 25.71 -27.25 13.33
N VAL A 624 25.77 -26.37 12.31
CA VAL A 624 25.59 -24.93 12.59
C VAL A 624 24.14 -24.76 12.99
N SER A 625 23.91 -24.52 14.28
CA SER A 625 22.55 -24.41 14.82
C SER A 625 21.77 -23.32 14.10
N TYR A 626 20.54 -23.65 13.67
CA TYR A 626 19.55 -22.70 13.17
C TYR A 626 19.50 -21.42 14.02
N PHE A 627 19.69 -21.56 15.34
CA PHE A 627 19.69 -20.48 16.31
C PHE A 627 20.70 -19.35 16.01
N THR A 628 21.89 -19.63 15.47
CA THR A 628 22.90 -18.57 15.25
C THR A 628 22.59 -17.73 14.02
N THR A 629 22.15 -18.36 12.92
CA THR A 629 21.68 -17.65 11.72
C THR A 629 20.35 -16.95 12.00
N THR A 630 19.42 -17.58 12.73
CA THR A 630 18.17 -16.97 13.15
C THR A 630 18.41 -15.80 14.10
N VAL A 631 19.37 -15.84 15.02
CA VAL A 631 19.74 -14.67 15.86
C VAL A 631 20.36 -13.54 15.03
N LEU A 632 21.16 -13.82 14.00
CA LEU A 632 21.66 -12.78 13.09
C LEU A 632 20.57 -12.16 12.21
N VAL A 633 19.62 -12.97 11.72
CA VAL A 633 18.45 -12.48 10.96
C VAL A 633 17.47 -11.73 11.88
N ILE A 634 17.26 -12.18 13.12
CA ILE A 634 16.45 -11.49 14.13
C ILE A 634 17.14 -10.20 14.58
N LEU A 635 18.46 -10.14 14.76
CA LEU A 635 19.16 -8.90 15.05
C LEU A 635 19.14 -7.91 13.87
N SER A 636 19.19 -8.42 12.63
CA SER A 636 18.99 -7.61 11.42
C SER A 636 17.54 -7.09 11.32
N GLY A 637 16.55 -7.92 11.65
CA GLY A 637 15.13 -7.54 11.70
C GLY A 637 14.80 -6.58 12.84
N LEU A 638 15.39 -6.76 14.03
CA LEU A 638 15.23 -5.88 15.18
C LEU A 638 15.92 -4.52 14.96
N ALA A 639 17.06 -4.48 14.27
CA ALA A 639 17.63 -3.23 13.79
C ALA A 639 16.71 -2.52 12.78
N GLY A 640 15.98 -3.27 11.94
CA GLY A 640 14.92 -2.75 11.08
C GLY A 640 13.69 -2.22 11.83
N LEU A 641 13.34 -2.83 12.96
CA LEU A 641 12.22 -2.39 13.83
C LEU A 641 12.57 -1.17 14.70
N PHE A 642 13.83 -0.97 15.09
CA PHE A 642 14.26 0.18 15.92
C PHE A 642 14.83 1.36 15.14
N LEU A 643 15.03 1.24 13.82
CA LEU A 643 15.33 2.36 12.93
C LEU A 643 14.20 2.57 11.92
N GLY A 644 13.05 2.99 12.44
CA GLY A 644 11.88 3.47 11.69
C GLY A 644 12.14 4.77 10.91
N ARG A 645 13.19 4.81 10.08
CA ARG A 645 13.38 5.84 9.05
C ARG A 645 12.39 5.60 7.92
N LYS A 646 11.16 6.10 8.11
CA LYS A 646 10.23 6.40 7.00
C LYS A 646 11.00 7.19 5.95
N PHE A 647 11.28 6.57 4.80
CA PHE A 647 11.83 7.28 3.66
C PHE A 647 10.71 8.12 3.05
N HIS A 648 10.59 9.37 3.51
CA HIS A 648 9.76 10.38 2.87
C HIS A 648 10.48 10.87 1.60
N GLY A 649 10.46 10.06 0.54
CA GLY A 649 10.45 10.61 -0.81
C GLY A 649 9.03 11.12 -1.11
N PRO A 650 8.85 12.12 -2.00
CA PRO A 650 7.50 12.43 -2.47
C PRO A 650 6.90 11.15 -3.07
N LEU A 651 5.58 10.98 -2.96
CA LEU A 651 4.61 10.70 -4.04
C LEU A 651 3.20 10.97 -3.47
N THR A 652 2.62 12.13 -3.77
CA THR A 652 1.46 12.76 -3.10
C THR A 652 1.62 12.93 -1.56
N ASN A 653 1.58 14.11 -0.91
CA ASN A 653 1.23 15.47 -1.31
C ASN A 653 2.27 16.48 -0.76
N LYS A 654 2.57 17.52 -1.56
CA LYS A 654 3.15 18.83 -1.21
C LYS A 654 3.97 18.97 0.10
N LYS A 655 5.30 19.16 -0.02
CA LYS A 655 6.06 20.09 0.85
C LYS A 655 7.08 20.91 0.03
N GLN A 656 7.04 22.23 0.20
CA GLN A 656 7.88 23.20 -0.52
C GLN A 656 9.30 23.28 0.05
N GLY A 657 10.28 23.49 -0.82
CA GLY A 657 11.53 24.15 -0.44
C GLY A 657 11.31 25.66 -0.27
N TYR A 658 11.89 26.25 0.78
CA TYR A 658 11.65 27.65 1.16
C TYR A 658 12.18 28.66 0.13
N ARG A 659 11.28 29.19 -0.70
CA ARG A 659 11.37 30.61 -1.11
C ARG A 659 11.11 31.47 0.14
N PRO A 660 11.72 32.67 0.26
CA PRO A 660 11.32 33.62 1.29
C PRO A 660 9.83 33.91 1.10
N LEU A 661 9.04 33.69 2.14
CA LEU A 661 7.59 33.92 2.07
C LEU A 661 7.30 35.33 2.55
N HIS A 662 6.60 36.11 1.72
CA HIS A 662 6.14 37.43 2.12
C HIS A 662 5.17 37.30 3.30
N VAL A 663 5.49 38.00 4.38
CA VAL A 663 4.63 38.12 5.55
C VAL A 663 3.81 39.38 5.36
N THR A 664 2.50 39.24 5.42
CA THR A 664 1.55 40.32 5.10
C THR A 664 0.63 40.56 6.28
N LEU A 665 0.48 41.82 6.68
CA LEU A 665 -0.50 42.25 7.67
C LEU A 665 -1.80 42.61 6.97
N HIS A 666 -2.87 41.88 7.30
CA HIS A 666 -4.23 42.32 6.99
C HIS A 666 -4.70 43.28 8.09
N VAL A 667 -5.26 44.41 7.67
CA VAL A 667 -5.79 45.44 8.58
C VAL A 667 -7.27 45.64 8.26
N TYR A 668 -8.10 45.40 9.26
CA TYR A 668 -9.56 45.54 9.23
C TYR A 668 -9.99 46.78 10.02
N ASP A 669 -11.10 47.40 9.63
CA ASP A 669 -11.75 48.46 10.40
C ASP A 669 -13.07 47.94 11.00
N LEU A 670 -13.04 47.67 12.31
CA LEU A 670 -14.20 47.17 13.06
C LEU A 670 -15.35 48.19 13.14
N SER A 671 -15.12 49.45 12.74
CA SER A 671 -16.15 50.49 12.70
C SER A 671 -16.84 50.64 11.34
N HIS A 672 -16.40 49.92 10.30
CA HIS A 672 -16.89 50.05 8.92
C HIS A 672 -16.97 51.51 8.42
N GLY A 673 -15.96 52.33 8.74
CA GLY A 673 -15.85 53.74 8.39
C GLY A 673 -16.56 54.71 9.34
N MET A 674 -17.36 54.23 10.31
CA MET A 674 -18.07 55.10 11.26
C MET A 674 -17.11 55.85 12.19
N ALA A 675 -15.95 55.27 12.55
CA ALA A 675 -14.97 55.96 13.38
C ALA A 675 -14.54 57.28 12.75
N ARG A 676 -14.30 57.31 11.44
CA ARG A 676 -13.88 58.51 10.71
C ARG A 676 -14.95 59.61 10.66
N GLN A 677 -16.22 59.24 10.71
CA GLN A 677 -17.35 60.18 10.71
C GLN A 677 -17.65 60.72 12.13
N LEU A 678 -17.56 59.88 13.16
CA LEU A 678 -18.01 60.22 14.52
C LEU A 678 -16.89 60.75 15.43
N SER A 679 -15.63 60.33 15.20
CA SER A 679 -14.48 60.74 16.02
C SER A 679 -14.24 62.26 16.12
N PRO A 680 -14.47 63.12 15.08
CA PRO A 680 -14.26 64.55 15.23
C PRO A 680 -15.21 65.19 16.26
N ALA A 681 -16.46 64.71 16.31
CA ALA A 681 -17.49 65.22 17.23
C ALA A 681 -17.36 64.63 18.65
N LEU A 682 -16.91 63.38 18.77
CA LEU A 682 -16.81 62.68 20.06
C LEU A 682 -15.45 62.85 20.74
N LEU A 683 -14.35 62.82 19.98
CA LEU A 683 -12.98 62.77 20.49
C LEU A 683 -12.21 64.08 20.23
N GLY A 684 -12.79 65.03 19.48
CA GLY A 684 -12.14 66.29 19.09
C GLY A 684 -11.04 66.14 18.04
N LYS A 685 -10.83 64.92 17.50
CA LYS A 685 -9.85 64.59 16.46
C LYS A 685 -10.37 63.49 15.55
N THR A 686 -9.97 63.48 14.29
CA THR A 686 -10.32 62.42 13.34
C THR A 686 -9.47 61.16 13.60
N ILE A 687 -10.13 60.03 13.78
CA ILE A 687 -9.55 58.68 13.79
C ILE A 687 -10.05 57.96 12.54
N ASP A 688 -9.14 57.46 11.71
CA ASP A 688 -9.47 56.89 10.39
C ASP A 688 -10.21 55.54 10.43
N GLY A 689 -10.13 54.80 11.54
CA GLY A 689 -10.74 53.47 11.71
C GLY A 689 -10.44 52.87 13.09
N VAL A 690 -11.16 51.80 13.47
CA VAL A 690 -10.85 50.97 14.65
C VAL A 690 -10.11 49.73 14.17
N TRP A 691 -8.79 49.78 14.25
CA TRP A 691 -7.93 48.78 13.62
C TRP A 691 -7.93 47.44 14.35
N HIS A 692 -8.12 46.37 13.58
CA HIS A 692 -7.88 44.99 13.96
C HIS A 692 -6.93 44.36 12.94
N THR A 693 -6.08 43.43 13.35
CA THR A 693 -5.02 42.89 12.49
C THR A 693 -4.82 41.39 12.60
N GLY A 694 -4.47 40.78 11.46
CA GLY A 694 -4.05 39.39 11.34
C GLY A 694 -2.81 39.28 10.43
N VAL A 695 -1.96 38.29 10.70
CA VAL A 695 -0.71 38.05 9.97
C VAL A 695 -0.90 36.89 8.99
N LEU A 696 -0.91 37.18 7.70
CA LEU A 696 -0.98 36.21 6.61
C LEU A 696 0.43 35.72 6.23
N VAL A 697 0.66 34.41 6.42
CA VAL A 697 1.88 33.69 6.03
C VAL A 697 1.58 32.18 5.90
N PHE A 698 2.33 31.43 5.09
CA PHE A 698 2.10 29.98 4.86
C PHE A 698 0.68 29.62 4.37
N GLY A 699 -0.04 30.57 3.76
CA GLY A 699 -1.43 30.39 3.31
C GLY A 699 -2.48 30.40 4.42
N LYS A 700 -2.11 30.81 5.65
CA LYS A 700 -3.02 31.00 6.77
C LYS A 700 -2.87 32.42 7.33
N GLU A 701 -3.98 33.00 7.74
CA GLU A 701 -4.03 34.22 8.52
C GLU A 701 -4.09 33.86 10.00
N TYR A 702 -3.11 34.36 10.76
CA TYR A 702 -2.94 34.13 12.19
C TYR A 702 -3.38 35.37 12.97
N PHE A 703 -4.27 35.19 13.95
CA PHE A 703 -4.83 36.27 14.75
C PHE A 703 -5.23 35.77 16.16
N PHE A 704 -5.51 36.68 17.09
CA PHE A 704 -5.85 36.37 18.49
C PHE A 704 -7.28 36.84 18.80
N GLY A 705 -8.17 35.91 19.17
CA GLY A 705 -9.58 36.22 19.42
C GLY A 705 -10.25 35.14 20.26
N GLY A 706 -11.54 34.91 20.06
CA GLY A 706 -12.31 33.89 20.80
C GLY A 706 -11.86 32.46 20.52
N GLY A 707 -11.42 31.76 21.55
CA GLY A 707 -10.68 30.50 21.47
C GLY A 707 -9.15 30.67 21.58
N GLY A 708 -8.64 31.87 21.87
CA GLY A 708 -7.21 32.18 21.89
C GLY A 708 -6.59 32.42 20.51
N ILE A 709 -5.37 31.94 20.31
CA ILE A 709 -4.66 32.03 19.01
C ILE A 709 -5.41 31.20 17.95
N GLN A 710 -5.76 31.85 16.84
CA GLN A 710 -6.45 31.26 15.70
C GLN A 710 -5.61 31.32 14.43
N ALA A 711 -5.84 30.36 13.54
CA ALA A 711 -5.21 30.28 12.23
C ALA A 711 -6.16 29.64 11.22
N MET A 712 -6.54 30.36 10.16
CA MET A 712 -7.41 29.85 9.09
C MET A 712 -7.05 30.45 7.72
N ALA A 713 -7.58 29.92 6.63
CA ALA A 713 -7.38 30.51 5.30
C ALA A 713 -8.02 31.92 5.24
N PRO A 714 -7.40 32.92 4.57
CA PRO A 714 -7.91 34.29 4.56
C PRO A 714 -9.31 34.42 3.95
N GLU A 715 -9.68 33.55 3.01
CA GLU A 715 -11.03 33.49 2.44
C GLU A 715 -12.07 33.06 3.48
N LEU A 716 -11.68 32.22 4.46
CA LEU A 716 -12.55 31.79 5.56
C LEU A 716 -12.67 32.86 6.64
N VAL A 717 -11.65 33.71 6.86
CA VAL A 717 -11.78 34.90 7.73
C VAL A 717 -12.89 35.81 7.19
N VAL A 718 -12.85 36.09 5.89
CA VAL A 718 -13.86 36.90 5.19
C VAL A 718 -15.25 36.26 5.29
N GLN A 719 -15.37 34.96 5.02
CA GLN A 719 -16.68 34.26 5.05
C GLN A 719 -17.26 34.14 6.47
N ARG A 720 -16.43 33.88 7.49
CA ARG A 720 -16.87 33.67 8.87
C ARG A 720 -17.25 34.97 9.58
N TYR A 721 -16.51 36.05 9.33
CA TYR A 721 -16.70 37.33 10.04
C TYR A 721 -17.31 38.44 9.18
N GLY A 722 -17.50 38.24 7.88
CA GLY A 722 -18.14 39.20 6.97
C GLY A 722 -17.32 40.47 6.72
N MET A 723 -16.04 40.49 7.11
CA MET A 723 -15.16 41.66 7.00
C MET A 723 -14.05 41.43 5.97
N GLN A 724 -13.82 42.42 5.11
CA GLN A 724 -12.68 42.45 4.18
C GLN A 724 -11.56 43.32 4.77
N PRO A 725 -10.27 43.01 4.53
CA PRO A 725 -9.18 43.87 4.96
C PRO A 725 -9.23 45.20 4.21
N VAL A 726 -9.35 46.30 4.94
CA VAL A 726 -9.40 47.66 4.36
C VAL A 726 -8.01 48.15 3.95
N ARG A 727 -6.94 47.55 4.50
CA ARG A 727 -5.55 47.72 4.03
C ARG A 727 -4.80 46.39 4.17
N THR A 728 -3.86 46.18 3.25
CA THR A 728 -2.95 45.03 3.23
C THR A 728 -1.53 45.59 3.19
N ILE A 729 -0.69 45.23 4.16
CA ILE A 729 0.65 45.83 4.35
C ILE A 729 1.69 44.71 4.35
N THR A 730 2.57 44.67 3.36
CA THR A 730 3.70 43.75 3.35
C THR A 730 4.70 44.13 4.44
N LEU A 731 4.93 43.24 5.39
CA LEU A 731 5.83 43.46 6.53
C LEU A 731 7.29 43.07 6.21
N GLY A 732 7.49 42.14 5.28
CA GLY A 732 8.82 41.68 4.87
C GLY A 732 8.79 40.25 4.32
N GLU A 733 9.96 39.62 4.27
CA GLU A 733 10.14 38.21 3.90
C GLU A 733 10.61 37.41 5.11
N THR A 734 10.00 36.25 5.37
CA THR A 734 10.45 35.35 6.44
C THR A 734 11.29 34.19 5.91
N THR A 735 12.32 33.83 6.67
CA THR A 735 13.08 32.59 6.51
C THR A 735 12.74 31.54 7.58
N GLN A 736 11.84 31.87 8.51
CA GLN A 736 11.32 30.93 9.50
C GLN A 736 10.44 29.88 8.82
N THR A 737 10.43 28.68 9.37
CA THR A 737 9.53 27.61 8.92
C THR A 737 8.15 27.72 9.57
N GLN A 738 7.12 27.14 8.93
CA GLN A 738 5.78 27.05 9.52
C GLN A 738 5.84 26.31 10.86
N GLN A 739 6.67 25.28 10.97
CA GLN A 739 6.87 24.52 12.21
C GLN A 739 7.49 25.39 13.33
N GLN A 740 8.43 26.29 12.99
CA GLN A 740 9.00 27.25 13.95
C GLN A 740 7.98 28.32 14.36
N LEU A 741 7.14 28.82 13.44
CA LEU A 741 6.03 29.71 13.78
C LEU A 741 5.05 28.98 14.71
N GLU A 742 4.60 27.78 14.37
CA GLU A 742 3.68 27.00 15.20
C GLU A 742 4.29 26.63 16.56
N GLN A 743 5.61 26.42 16.64
CA GLN A 743 6.30 26.25 17.91
C GLN A 743 6.29 27.54 18.74
N PHE A 744 6.65 28.68 18.15
CA PHE A 744 6.57 29.99 18.79
C PHE A 744 5.15 30.30 19.29
N LEU A 745 4.12 29.99 18.49
CA LEU A 745 2.72 30.15 18.86
C LEU A 745 2.32 29.20 20.00
N ARG A 746 2.76 27.93 20.00
CA ARG A 746 2.54 27.00 21.13
C ARG A 746 3.22 27.48 22.42
N GLU A 747 4.49 27.86 22.36
CA GLU A 747 5.25 28.37 23.51
C GLU A 747 4.61 29.63 24.12
N ASN A 748 4.00 30.48 23.28
CA ASN A 748 3.29 31.69 23.74
C ASN A 748 1.77 31.50 23.95
N SER A 749 1.18 30.36 23.60
CA SER A 749 -0.27 30.12 23.68
C SER A 749 -0.85 30.30 25.08
N ALA A 750 -0.09 29.93 26.12
CA ALA A 750 -0.48 30.14 27.51
C ALA A 750 -0.58 31.63 27.90
N ARG A 751 0.01 32.53 27.11
CA ARG A 751 -0.15 33.99 27.24
C ARG A 751 -1.37 34.49 26.47
N PHE A 752 -1.71 33.90 25.33
CA PHE A 752 -2.76 34.35 24.41
C PHE A 752 -4.03 33.47 24.49
N THR A 753 -4.71 33.52 25.63
CA THR A 753 -5.96 32.81 25.95
C THR A 753 -7.17 33.75 26.06
N ASP A 754 -8.39 33.22 26.03
CA ASP A 754 -9.64 33.97 26.25
C ASP A 754 -9.69 34.68 27.61
N ALA A 755 -9.10 34.09 28.65
CA ALA A 755 -9.03 34.68 30.00
C ALA A 755 -8.02 35.84 30.09
N THR A 756 -7.17 36.00 29.07
CA THR A 756 -6.12 37.02 28.99
C THR A 756 -6.35 38.04 27.88
N TYR A 757 -7.39 37.89 27.06
CA TYR A 757 -7.73 38.82 25.99
C TYR A 757 -8.26 40.14 26.57
N ASP A 758 -7.58 41.25 26.28
CA ASP A 758 -7.96 42.60 26.71
C ASP A 758 -8.15 43.49 25.48
N LEU A 759 -9.34 44.05 25.32
CA LEU A 759 -9.74 44.88 24.16
C LEU A 759 -8.77 46.03 23.84
N LEU A 760 -8.00 46.52 24.81
CA LEU A 760 -7.21 47.76 24.71
C LEU A 760 -5.69 47.54 24.77
N ARG A 761 -5.23 46.46 25.43
CA ARG A 761 -3.83 46.27 25.82
C ARG A 761 -3.28 44.88 25.55
N HIS A 762 -4.12 43.91 25.24
CA HIS A 762 -3.71 42.54 24.94
C HIS A 762 -4.70 41.91 23.97
N ASN A 763 -4.68 42.42 22.74
CA ASN A 763 -5.59 42.04 21.66
C ASN A 763 -4.81 41.58 20.40
N CYS A 764 -5.53 41.34 19.31
CA CYS A 764 -4.98 41.02 17.99
C CYS A 764 -3.80 41.88 17.54
N ASN A 765 -3.78 43.17 17.85
CA ASN A 765 -2.73 44.07 17.39
C ASN A 765 -1.43 43.83 18.17
N ASN A 766 -1.51 43.55 19.48
CA ASN A 766 -0.35 43.17 20.27
C ASN A 766 0.17 41.77 19.87
N PHE A 767 -0.72 40.83 19.58
CA PHE A 767 -0.37 39.50 19.09
C PHE A 767 0.31 39.56 17.72
N SER A 768 -0.28 40.27 16.75
CA SER A 768 0.27 40.45 15.40
C SER A 768 1.63 41.15 15.43
N ASP A 769 1.87 42.04 16.38
CA ASP A 769 3.17 42.67 16.62
C ASP A 769 4.24 41.68 17.10
N GLU A 770 3.93 40.79 18.03
CA GLU A 770 4.86 39.74 18.48
C GLU A 770 5.14 38.71 17.37
N VAL A 771 4.11 38.30 16.62
CA VAL A 771 4.27 37.38 15.48
C VAL A 771 5.07 38.02 14.34
N ALA A 772 4.83 39.30 14.03
CA ALA A 772 5.61 40.05 13.03
C ALA A 772 7.09 40.13 13.43
N LYS A 773 7.39 40.48 14.69
CA LYS A 773 8.76 40.52 15.22
C LYS A 773 9.46 39.17 15.14
N PHE A 774 8.76 38.07 15.42
CA PHE A 774 9.33 36.72 15.28
C PHE A 774 9.62 36.34 13.82
N LEU A 775 8.72 36.68 12.90
CA LEU A 775 8.82 36.27 11.50
C LEU A 775 9.77 37.11 10.66
N VAL A 776 9.75 38.44 10.82
CA VAL A 776 10.51 39.40 9.97
C VAL A 776 11.43 40.34 10.76
N GLY A 777 11.49 40.24 12.09
CA GLY A 777 12.36 41.07 12.93
C GLY A 777 11.85 42.49 13.23
N SER A 778 10.74 42.90 12.62
CA SER A 778 10.08 44.20 12.82
C SER A 778 8.62 44.05 13.22
N GLY A 779 8.13 44.99 14.02
CA GLY A 779 6.74 45.04 14.47
C GLY A 779 5.74 45.55 13.42
N ILE A 780 4.47 45.62 13.80
CA ILE A 780 3.42 46.23 12.97
C ILE A 780 3.46 47.76 13.06
N PRO A 781 2.82 48.51 12.13
CA PRO A 781 2.85 49.98 12.15
C PRO A 781 2.37 50.59 13.47
N GLN A 782 3.20 51.46 14.07
CA GLN A 782 2.98 51.99 15.42
C GLN A 782 1.62 52.69 15.61
N TYR A 783 1.08 53.34 14.56
CA TYR A 783 -0.24 53.98 14.62
C TYR A 783 -1.40 53.01 14.91
N ILE A 784 -1.21 51.70 14.70
CA ILE A 784 -2.19 50.66 15.04
C ILE A 784 -2.10 50.32 16.55
N LEU A 785 -0.88 50.28 17.08
CA LEU A 785 -0.60 49.96 18.49
C LEU A 785 -0.90 51.12 19.44
N ASP A 786 -0.68 52.36 19.00
CA ASP A 786 -0.91 53.56 19.81
C ASP A 786 -2.39 53.99 19.86
N LEU A 787 -3.21 53.51 18.92
CA LEU A 787 -4.63 53.90 18.77
C LEU A 787 -5.46 53.81 20.07
N PRO A 788 -5.36 52.75 20.91
CA PRO A 788 -6.11 52.68 22.16
C PRO A 788 -5.69 53.77 23.17
N ASN A 789 -4.38 54.03 23.30
CA ASN A 789 -3.86 55.09 24.16
C ASN A 789 -4.28 56.48 23.63
N GLU A 790 -4.21 56.66 22.32
CA GLU A 790 -4.66 57.87 21.64
C GLU A 790 -6.16 58.15 21.82
N ALA A 791 -7.01 57.12 21.90
CA ALA A 791 -8.44 57.27 22.16
C ALA A 791 -8.70 57.59 23.65
N LEU A 792 -8.09 56.83 24.58
CA LEU A 792 -8.29 56.98 26.02
C LEU A 792 -7.76 58.29 26.59
N ASN A 793 -6.74 58.89 25.98
CA ASN A 793 -6.19 60.19 26.38
C ASN A 793 -7.07 61.39 25.95
N SER A 794 -8.21 61.14 25.27
CA SER A 794 -9.22 62.17 25.00
C SER A 794 -10.22 62.30 26.17
N PRO A 795 -10.86 63.47 26.37
CA PRO A 795 -11.84 63.66 27.45
C PRO A 795 -13.02 62.66 27.40
N PHE A 796 -13.45 62.27 26.20
CA PHE A 796 -14.54 61.31 26.00
C PHE A 796 -14.06 59.85 26.15
N GLY A 797 -12.83 59.52 25.71
CA GLY A 797 -12.23 58.21 25.95
C GLY A 797 -12.03 57.90 27.44
N ALA A 798 -11.68 58.92 28.25
CA ALA A 798 -11.63 58.80 29.70
C ALA A 798 -13.01 58.46 30.31
N MET A 799 -14.11 58.95 29.72
CA MET A 799 -15.48 58.68 30.15
C MET A 799 -15.99 57.29 29.70
N LEU A 800 -15.52 56.77 28.55
CA LEU A 800 -15.87 55.43 28.06
C LEU A 800 -15.13 54.29 28.79
N ARG A 801 -14.06 54.58 29.51
CA ARG A 801 -13.21 53.54 30.13
C ARG A 801 -13.96 52.56 31.05
N PRO A 802 -14.86 52.98 31.97
CA PRO A 802 -15.62 52.04 32.80
C PRO A 802 -16.55 51.12 31.98
N MET A 803 -17.02 51.59 30.82
CA MET A 803 -17.85 50.79 29.91
C MET A 803 -17.02 49.73 29.18
N LEU A 804 -15.81 50.10 28.72
CA LEU A 804 -14.86 49.17 28.09
C LEU A 804 -14.35 48.12 29.08
N ASP A 805 -14.00 48.52 30.30
CA ASP A 805 -13.60 47.62 31.38
C ASP A 805 -14.73 46.62 31.71
N ASN A 806 -15.99 47.08 31.71
CA ASN A 806 -17.17 46.22 31.88
C ASN A 806 -17.41 45.28 30.68
N MET A 807 -17.12 45.71 29.45
CA MET A 807 -17.22 44.86 28.25
C MET A 807 -16.16 43.75 28.25
N ASN A 808 -14.92 44.03 28.65
CA ASN A 808 -13.89 43.00 28.91
C ASN A 808 -14.44 41.93 29.88
N ASN A 809 -14.97 42.37 31.04
CA ASN A 809 -15.50 41.47 32.06
C ASN A 809 -16.69 40.62 31.55
N GLN A 810 -17.52 41.16 30.66
CA GLN A 810 -18.61 40.41 30.03
C GLN A 810 -18.11 39.42 28.96
N MET A 811 -17.07 39.76 28.20
CA MET A 811 -16.44 38.84 27.23
C MET A 811 -15.81 37.63 27.93
N HIS A 812 -15.18 37.81 29.09
CA HIS A 812 -14.67 36.68 29.89
C HIS A 812 -15.76 35.79 30.53
N ALA A 813 -17.04 36.17 30.46
CA ALA A 813 -18.14 35.50 31.12
C ALA A 813 -19.13 34.77 30.17
N ALA A 814 -18.90 34.80 28.85
CA ALA A 814 -19.79 34.23 27.84
C ALA A 814 -19.19 32.99 27.13
N PRO A 815 -20.01 32.04 26.63
CA PRO A 815 -19.53 30.93 25.80
C PRO A 815 -18.95 31.42 24.46
N GLY A 816 -17.84 30.80 24.03
CA GLY A 816 -16.83 31.41 23.14
C GLY A 816 -17.16 31.68 21.66
N ASP A 817 -18.42 31.77 21.24
CA ASP A 817 -18.81 31.91 19.81
C ASP A 817 -19.15 33.36 19.37
N GLN A 818 -19.01 34.37 20.24
CA GLN A 818 -19.43 35.76 19.96
C GLN A 818 -18.36 36.86 20.10
N LEU A 819 -17.06 36.54 20.02
CA LEU A 819 -16.00 37.53 20.28
C LEU A 819 -15.83 38.68 19.25
N PHE A 820 -16.66 38.76 18.21
CA PHE A 820 -16.59 39.80 17.17
C PHE A 820 -17.85 40.68 17.01
N SER A 821 -18.90 40.47 17.80
CA SER A 821 -20.08 41.34 17.79
C SER A 821 -19.95 42.46 18.83
N ILE A 822 -19.35 43.60 18.46
CA ILE A 822 -19.36 44.81 19.30
C ILE A 822 -20.82 45.34 19.38
N PRO A 823 -21.34 45.79 20.53
CA PRO A 823 -22.77 46.05 20.75
C PRO A 823 -23.45 47.18 19.94
N PHE A 824 -22.77 47.79 18.97
CA PHE A 824 -23.33 48.90 18.18
C PHE A 824 -24.30 48.47 17.06
N ASN A 825 -24.52 47.15 16.88
CA ASN A 825 -25.20 46.59 15.69
C ASN A 825 -26.57 45.93 15.94
N ASP A 826 -27.17 45.97 17.14
CA ASP A 826 -28.49 45.36 17.39
C ASP A 826 -29.52 46.36 17.97
N PRO A 827 -30.39 46.95 17.11
CA PRO A 827 -31.51 47.80 17.55
C PRO A 827 -32.67 47.04 18.22
N SER A 828 -32.68 45.70 18.21
CA SER A 828 -33.88 44.91 18.52
C SER A 828 -34.03 44.49 19.99
N ARG A 829 -32.98 44.62 20.81
CA ARG A 829 -32.98 44.17 22.22
C ARG A 829 -33.69 45.09 23.22
N ALA A 830 -34.42 46.10 22.75
CA ALA A 830 -35.33 46.88 23.57
C ALA A 830 -36.76 46.30 23.52
N ASN A 831 -37.05 45.23 24.27
CA ASN A 831 -38.32 45.05 25.01
C ASN A 831 -38.46 43.73 25.83
N LEU A 832 -39.20 43.89 26.93
CA LEU A 832 -39.72 42.97 27.95
C LEU A 832 -40.65 41.84 27.39
N ALA A 833 -41.14 40.79 28.08
CA ALA A 833 -40.76 39.99 29.28
C ALA A 833 -41.85 38.90 29.58
N VAL A 834 -41.66 38.02 30.58
CA VAL A 834 -42.67 37.20 31.35
C VAL A 834 -43.34 35.96 30.63
N PRO A 835 -44.06 35.00 31.30
CA PRO A 835 -43.46 33.71 31.75
C PRO A 835 -44.23 32.36 31.54
N ALA A 836 -43.51 31.26 31.86
CA ALA A 836 -43.87 29.92 32.40
C ALA A 836 -45.32 29.36 32.51
N VAL A 837 -45.48 28.04 32.21
CA VAL A 837 -46.41 27.11 32.90
C VAL A 837 -45.80 25.70 33.14
N VAL A 838 -45.94 25.27 34.40
CA VAL A 838 -45.88 23.98 35.13
C VAL A 838 -45.73 22.62 34.41
N THR A 839 -44.97 21.75 35.09
CA THR A 839 -44.60 20.34 34.90
C THR A 839 -45.69 19.27 35.03
N SER A 840 -45.46 18.11 34.40
CA SER A 840 -45.70 16.79 35.03
C SER A 840 -44.57 15.80 34.70
N THR A 841 -44.10 15.06 35.70
CA THR A 841 -43.04 14.03 35.57
C THR A 841 -43.58 12.63 35.78
N PRO A 842 -43.04 11.64 35.06
CA PRO A 842 -42.71 10.35 35.67
C PRO A 842 -41.21 10.04 35.59
N ALA A 843 -40.74 9.27 36.57
CA ALA A 843 -39.36 8.86 36.84
C ALA A 843 -38.47 8.58 35.62
N THR A 844 -37.27 9.19 35.61
CA THR A 844 -36.17 8.85 34.69
C THR A 844 -34.91 8.45 35.46
N THR A 845 -34.28 7.37 34.98
CA THR A 845 -32.93 6.91 35.33
C THR A 845 -31.92 8.05 35.09
N PRO A 846 -30.86 8.24 35.90
CA PRO A 846 -29.95 9.37 35.73
C PRO A 846 -29.23 9.33 34.39
N SER A 847 -29.38 10.39 33.60
CA SER A 847 -28.65 10.58 32.34
C SER A 847 -27.15 10.73 32.59
N VAL A 848 -26.34 9.87 31.99
CA VAL A 848 -24.89 10.04 31.92
C VAL A 848 -24.58 11.11 30.88
N ASP A 849 -23.71 12.05 31.24
CA ASP A 849 -23.33 13.24 30.46
C ASP A 849 -21.92 13.06 29.87
N LEU A 850 -21.75 13.28 28.56
CA LEU A 850 -20.43 13.26 27.90
C LEU A 850 -19.44 14.22 28.58
N ALA A 851 -19.92 15.36 29.07
CA ALA A 851 -19.14 16.42 29.70
C ALA A 851 -18.68 16.12 31.15
N SER A 852 -18.98 14.93 31.70
CA SER A 852 -18.55 14.53 33.04
C SER A 852 -17.01 14.51 33.20
N ARG A 853 -16.43 15.56 33.80
CA ARG A 853 -14.97 15.76 33.91
C ARG A 853 -14.27 14.97 35.04
N ARG A 854 -14.80 13.83 35.47
CA ARG A 854 -14.22 13.03 36.57
C ARG A 854 -13.58 11.73 36.05
N PHE A 855 -12.34 11.47 36.46
CA PHE A 855 -11.69 10.18 36.26
C PHE A 855 -12.45 9.06 37.00
N LYS A 856 -12.65 7.93 36.33
CA LYS A 856 -13.21 6.71 36.92
C LYS A 856 -12.11 5.97 37.70
N ILE A 857 -12.45 5.35 38.83
CA ILE A 857 -11.51 4.60 39.70
C ILE A 857 -12.06 3.22 40.08
N SER A 858 -11.17 2.28 40.38
CA SER A 858 -11.52 0.89 40.70
C SER A 858 -11.82 0.66 42.19
N GLY A 859 -13.03 1.03 42.61
CA GLY A 859 -13.59 0.69 43.94
C GLY A 859 -12.93 1.41 45.13
N SER A 860 -13.29 1.01 46.36
CA SER A 860 -12.77 1.61 47.59
C SER A 860 -11.27 1.28 47.81
N PRO A 861 -10.44 2.25 48.28
CA PRO A 861 -9.05 2.01 48.67
C PRO A 861 -8.89 0.93 49.75
N ALA A 862 -9.80 0.85 50.72
CA ALA A 862 -9.74 -0.14 51.80
C ALA A 862 -10.07 -1.59 51.35
N LEU A 863 -10.63 -1.77 50.14
CA LEU A 863 -11.15 -3.08 49.72
C LEU A 863 -10.02 -4.11 49.58
N HIS A 864 -10.05 -5.12 50.45
CA HIS A 864 -9.11 -6.26 50.53
C HIS A 864 -7.66 -5.92 50.93
N LEU A 865 -7.35 -4.68 51.32
CA LEU A 865 -5.98 -4.26 51.67
C LEU A 865 -5.34 -5.16 52.73
N ASP A 866 -6.00 -5.38 53.86
CA ASP A 866 -5.49 -6.23 54.95
C ASP A 866 -5.22 -7.67 54.48
N LYS A 867 -6.05 -8.20 53.58
CA LYS A 867 -5.86 -9.55 53.02
C LYS A 867 -4.62 -9.60 52.13
N MET A 868 -4.28 -8.53 51.40
CA MET A 868 -3.06 -8.44 50.60
C MET A 868 -1.82 -8.31 51.50
N VAL A 869 -1.88 -7.47 52.55
CA VAL A 869 -0.79 -7.32 53.53
C VAL A 869 -0.52 -8.65 54.25
N GLN A 870 -1.55 -9.32 54.77
CA GLN A 870 -1.42 -10.64 55.38
C GLN A 870 -0.93 -11.71 54.39
N ARG A 871 -1.32 -11.62 53.11
CA ARG A 871 -0.79 -12.52 52.08
C ARG A 871 0.70 -12.32 51.86
N ILE A 872 1.16 -11.07 51.70
CA ILE A 872 2.59 -10.74 51.58
C ILE A 872 3.37 -11.26 52.79
N LYS A 873 2.87 -11.04 54.01
CA LYS A 873 3.46 -11.60 55.25
C LYS A 873 3.60 -13.13 55.19
N SER A 874 2.55 -13.84 54.80
CA SER A 874 2.57 -15.31 54.68
C SER A 874 3.50 -15.84 53.58
N LEU A 875 3.84 -15.00 52.59
CA LEU A 875 4.76 -15.34 51.50
C LEU A 875 6.21 -14.93 51.83
N ASN A 876 6.45 -14.06 52.82
CA ASN A 876 7.78 -13.55 53.18
C ASN A 876 8.65 -14.55 53.96
N THR A 877 8.56 -15.85 53.62
CA THR A 877 9.29 -16.92 54.31
C THR A 877 10.81 -16.89 54.08
N GLU A 878 11.25 -16.27 52.99
CA GLU A 878 12.66 -16.12 52.61
C GLU A 878 13.26 -14.77 53.04
N ASN A 879 12.53 -13.97 53.84
CA ASN A 879 12.94 -12.63 54.28
C ASN A 879 13.25 -11.66 53.12
N LEU A 880 12.48 -11.72 52.03
CA LEU A 880 12.54 -10.76 50.94
C LEU A 880 12.30 -9.34 51.45
N LEU A 881 11.34 -9.17 52.37
CA LEU A 881 11.10 -7.96 53.14
C LEU A 881 11.71 -8.08 54.55
N SER A 882 12.30 -7.01 55.07
CA SER A 882 12.76 -6.92 56.45
C SER A 882 11.59 -6.79 57.44
N GLU A 883 11.85 -7.01 58.74
CA GLU A 883 10.83 -6.80 59.78
C GLU A 883 10.30 -5.35 59.78
N ASP A 884 11.15 -4.36 59.55
CA ASP A 884 10.76 -2.94 59.41
C ASP A 884 9.87 -2.69 58.18
N GLU A 885 10.22 -3.26 57.02
CA GLU A 885 9.39 -3.17 55.80
C GLU A 885 8.01 -3.83 56.01
N VAL A 886 7.97 -4.95 56.75
CA VAL A 886 6.73 -5.65 57.11
C VAL A 886 5.87 -4.85 58.10
N LEU A 887 6.48 -4.18 59.09
CA LEU A 887 5.79 -3.26 60.00
C LEU A 887 5.29 -2.00 59.28
N SER A 888 6.01 -1.53 58.26
CA SER A 888 5.55 -0.40 57.43
C SER A 888 4.29 -0.74 56.62
N LEU A 889 4.12 -2.00 56.19
CA LEU A 889 2.87 -2.46 55.56
C LEU A 889 1.68 -2.50 56.53
N ASP A 890 1.87 -2.82 57.82
CA ASP A 890 0.78 -2.68 58.81
C ASP A 890 0.37 -1.22 58.99
N ALA A 891 1.34 -0.30 58.98
CA ALA A 891 1.06 1.14 59.05
C ALA A 891 0.26 1.66 57.85
N LEU A 892 0.37 1.03 56.66
CA LEU A 892 -0.47 1.34 55.50
C LEU A 892 -1.93 0.89 55.72
N SER A 893 -2.15 -0.31 56.26
CA SER A 893 -3.49 -0.80 56.62
C SER A 893 -4.19 0.13 57.63
N VAL A 894 -3.49 0.51 58.71
CA VAL A 894 -4.03 1.44 59.72
C VAL A 894 -4.33 2.81 59.12
N HIS A 895 -3.42 3.36 58.32
CA HIS A 895 -3.57 4.67 57.69
C HIS A 895 -4.82 4.77 56.79
N ILE A 896 -5.10 3.71 56.01
CA ILE A 896 -6.29 3.63 55.14
C ILE A 896 -7.57 3.40 55.96
N ALA A 897 -7.50 2.67 57.08
CA ALA A 897 -8.65 2.42 57.95
C ALA A 897 -9.11 3.66 58.74
N GLU A 898 -8.19 4.59 59.04
CA GLU A 898 -8.47 5.81 59.81
C GLU A 898 -8.92 7.02 58.96
N ASP A 899 -9.01 6.88 57.62
CA ASP A 899 -9.22 7.98 56.64
C ASP A 899 -8.29 9.19 56.88
N ASN A 900 -7.07 8.90 57.33
CA ASN A 900 -6.18 9.87 57.95
C ASN A 900 -5.47 10.70 56.87
N LYS A 901 -5.96 11.91 56.56
CA LYS A 901 -5.58 12.64 55.31
C LYS A 901 -4.14 13.13 55.21
N GLU A 902 -3.35 13.06 56.29
CA GLU A 902 -1.94 13.46 56.31
C GLU A 902 -1.01 12.32 56.77
N ALA A 903 -0.67 11.40 55.86
CA ALA A 903 0.54 10.59 56.05
C ALA A 903 1.78 11.47 55.92
N GLY A 904 2.65 11.45 56.92
CA GLY A 904 3.96 12.09 56.84
C GLY A 904 4.76 11.60 55.63
N SER A 905 5.29 12.54 54.84
CA SER A 905 5.85 12.31 53.49
C SER A 905 6.93 11.21 53.38
N THR A 906 7.53 10.77 54.49
CA THR A 906 8.52 9.69 54.55
C THR A 906 7.90 8.29 54.41
N LYS A 907 6.77 7.98 55.06
CA LYS A 907 6.17 6.63 55.04
C LYS A 907 5.64 6.24 53.64
N SER A 908 5.11 7.23 52.92
CA SER A 908 4.64 7.02 51.53
C SER A 908 5.76 6.58 50.58
N VAL A 909 7.00 7.08 50.75
CA VAL A 909 8.16 6.65 49.94
C VAL A 909 8.51 5.19 50.22
N GLU A 910 8.47 4.79 51.49
CA GLU A 910 8.76 3.42 51.93
C GLU A 910 7.77 2.40 51.35
N TRP A 911 6.47 2.73 51.32
CA TRP A 911 5.45 1.88 50.68
C TRP A 911 5.69 1.69 49.17
N TRP A 912 6.08 2.75 48.45
CA TRP A 912 6.44 2.65 47.03
C TRP A 912 7.71 1.81 46.81
N LYS A 913 8.72 1.89 47.68
CA LYS A 913 9.90 1.02 47.65
C LYS A 913 9.53 -0.45 47.82
N ILE A 914 8.68 -0.77 48.81
CA ILE A 914 8.21 -2.14 49.07
C ILE A 914 7.46 -2.68 47.86
N VAL A 915 6.54 -1.92 47.27
CA VAL A 915 5.79 -2.34 46.07
C VAL A 915 6.69 -2.54 44.87
N SER A 916 7.64 -1.63 44.61
CA SER A 916 8.63 -1.76 43.53
C SER A 916 9.47 -3.03 43.68
N LYS A 917 9.96 -3.30 44.90
CA LYS A 917 10.70 -4.50 45.27
C LYS A 917 9.89 -5.78 45.04
N LEU A 918 8.60 -5.80 45.39
CA LEU A 918 7.72 -6.95 45.15
C LEU A 918 7.38 -7.16 43.67
N LEU A 919 7.14 -6.08 42.90
CA LEU A 919 6.87 -6.17 41.46
C LEU A 919 8.11 -6.61 40.65
N SER A 920 9.32 -6.24 41.10
CA SER A 920 10.59 -6.66 40.48
C SER A 920 10.81 -8.18 40.43
N GLN A 921 10.06 -8.94 41.24
CA GLN A 921 10.09 -10.41 41.23
C GLN A 921 9.37 -11.02 39.99
N GLY A 922 8.76 -10.19 39.15
CA GLY A 922 8.10 -10.61 37.91
C GLY A 922 6.69 -11.18 38.09
N HIS A 923 5.93 -11.23 36.99
CA HIS A 923 4.50 -11.58 37.02
C HIS A 923 4.19 -13.03 37.41
N GLN A 924 5.17 -13.93 37.32
CA GLN A 924 5.07 -15.33 37.76
C GLN A 924 5.24 -15.49 39.28
N SER A 925 5.71 -14.46 39.98
CA SER A 925 5.91 -14.49 41.43
C SER A 925 4.57 -14.51 42.19
N ALA A 926 4.51 -15.29 43.27
CA ALA A 926 3.38 -15.28 44.20
C ALA A 926 3.13 -13.89 44.83
N PHE A 927 4.14 -13.02 44.85
CA PHE A 927 4.04 -11.64 45.32
C PHE A 927 3.35 -10.69 44.31
N PHE A 928 3.30 -11.03 43.02
CA PHE A 928 2.80 -10.12 41.98
C PHE A 928 1.34 -9.69 42.19
N PHE A 929 0.45 -10.65 42.47
CA PHE A 929 -0.97 -10.37 42.69
C PHE A 929 -1.22 -9.45 43.90
N PRO A 930 -0.71 -9.72 45.12
CA PRO A 930 -0.90 -8.79 46.23
C PRO A 930 -0.13 -7.47 46.06
N ALA A 931 0.99 -7.45 45.32
CA ALA A 931 1.71 -6.21 44.99
C ALA A 931 0.86 -5.28 44.10
N LEU A 932 0.23 -5.79 43.04
CA LEU A 932 -0.77 -5.02 42.27
C LEU A 932 -1.91 -4.51 43.18
N GLY A 933 -2.31 -5.32 44.15
CA GLY A 933 -3.30 -4.96 45.17
C GLY A 933 -2.90 -3.73 45.99
N LEU A 934 -1.62 -3.65 46.40
CA LEU A 934 -1.07 -2.47 47.06
C LEU A 934 -0.93 -1.29 46.09
N THR A 935 -0.41 -1.49 44.88
CA THR A 935 -0.26 -0.44 43.85
C THR A 935 -1.59 0.28 43.58
N ARG A 936 -2.69 -0.49 43.44
CA ARG A 936 -4.04 0.04 43.21
C ARG A 936 -4.47 1.04 44.30
N VAL A 937 -4.05 0.80 45.56
CA VAL A 937 -4.37 1.64 46.71
C VAL A 937 -3.42 2.84 46.81
N LEU A 938 -2.11 2.63 46.64
CA LEU A 938 -1.11 3.71 46.69
C LEU A 938 -1.34 4.78 45.60
N LEU A 939 -1.89 4.40 44.44
CA LEU A 939 -2.29 5.36 43.39
C LEU A 939 -3.41 6.30 43.83
N LEU A 940 -4.27 5.90 44.78
CA LEU A 940 -5.37 6.74 45.27
C LEU A 940 -4.98 7.60 46.48
N LEU A 941 -3.75 7.49 46.98
CA LEU A 941 -3.23 8.37 48.03
C LEU A 941 -2.83 9.76 47.50
N PRO A 942 -2.87 10.82 48.34
CA PRO A 942 -2.42 12.16 47.97
C PRO A 942 -1.01 12.19 47.35
N ALA A 943 -0.82 13.05 46.34
CA ALA A 943 0.39 13.08 45.54
C ALA A 943 1.62 13.56 46.35
N ASN A 944 2.51 12.62 46.68
CA ASN A 944 3.84 12.89 47.26
C ASN A 944 4.92 12.92 46.17
N SER A 945 5.68 14.02 46.07
CA SER A 945 6.73 14.23 45.06
C SER A 945 8.05 13.51 45.35
N LYS A 946 8.25 12.95 46.55
CA LYS A 946 9.55 12.40 47.01
C LYS A 946 9.83 10.94 46.62
N ALA A 947 8.98 10.32 45.78
CA ALA A 947 9.06 8.90 45.41
C ALA A 947 9.01 8.66 43.88
N ALA A 948 9.45 9.63 43.07
CA ALA A 948 9.31 9.56 41.61
C ALA A 948 9.95 8.29 41.01
N THR A 949 11.22 8.02 41.34
CA THR A 949 11.96 6.86 40.82
C THR A 949 11.27 5.52 41.12
N GLU A 950 10.72 5.33 42.32
CA GLU A 950 10.02 4.10 42.68
C GLU A 950 8.66 3.98 42.01
N LYS A 951 7.98 5.11 41.78
CA LYS A 951 6.70 5.18 41.06
C LYS A 951 6.86 4.84 39.59
N ASP A 952 7.88 5.38 38.94
CA ASP A 952 8.23 5.11 37.54
C ASP A 952 8.57 3.62 37.37
N ALA A 953 9.40 3.07 38.27
CA ALA A 953 9.74 1.65 38.27
C ALA A 953 8.52 0.73 38.49
N CYS A 954 7.58 1.12 39.35
CA CYS A 954 6.32 0.38 39.53
C CYS A 954 5.44 0.44 38.27
N PHE A 955 5.38 1.60 37.60
CA PHE A 955 4.57 1.78 36.41
C PHE A 955 5.15 1.02 35.21
N GLU A 956 6.47 1.06 35.00
CA GLU A 956 7.16 0.26 33.99
C GLU A 956 6.97 -1.25 34.23
N ALA A 957 7.05 -1.71 35.48
CA ALA A 957 6.77 -3.12 35.79
C ALA A 957 5.31 -3.52 35.49
N VAL A 958 4.36 -2.59 35.59
CA VAL A 958 2.94 -2.80 35.23
C VAL A 958 2.74 -2.80 33.72
N VAL A 959 3.32 -1.84 32.99
CA VAL A 959 3.21 -1.73 31.53
C VAL A 959 3.92 -2.89 30.84
N HIS A 960 5.12 -3.26 31.28
CA HIS A 960 5.87 -4.37 30.70
C HIS A 960 5.09 -5.69 30.72
N VAL A 961 4.29 -5.93 31.77
CA VAL A 961 3.43 -7.12 31.85
C VAL A 961 2.26 -7.10 30.85
N THR A 962 1.86 -5.92 30.34
CA THR A 962 0.88 -5.81 29.25
C THR A 962 1.50 -6.02 27.86
N GLU A 963 2.81 -5.89 27.72
CA GLU A 963 3.53 -6.04 26.44
C GLU A 963 3.95 -7.50 26.15
N VAL A 964 4.06 -8.34 27.18
CA VAL A 964 4.53 -9.73 27.06
C VAL A 964 3.38 -10.71 26.82
N GLU A 965 2.81 -10.69 25.61
CA GLU A 965 2.00 -11.80 25.11
C GLU A 965 2.87 -12.96 24.58
N PRO A 966 2.46 -14.22 24.75
CA PRO A 966 1.27 -14.70 25.46
C PRO A 966 1.63 -15.24 26.86
N SER A 967 1.84 -14.37 27.86
CA SER A 967 1.95 -14.83 29.26
C SER A 967 0.56 -15.10 29.86
N PRO A 968 0.32 -16.28 30.50
CA PRO A 968 -0.99 -16.65 31.02
C PRO A 968 -1.29 -15.96 32.37
N LEU A 969 -1.61 -14.66 32.32
CA LEU A 969 -2.20 -13.96 33.46
C LEU A 969 -3.53 -14.61 33.85
N THR A 970 -3.67 -15.00 35.12
CA THR A 970 -4.96 -15.46 35.64
C THR A 970 -6.01 -14.35 35.55
N SER A 971 -7.30 -14.70 35.44
CA SER A 971 -8.37 -13.70 35.37
C SER A 971 -8.33 -12.70 36.53
N ALA A 972 -7.92 -13.14 37.73
CA ALA A 972 -7.77 -12.25 38.89
C ALA A 972 -6.60 -11.26 38.72
N GLN A 973 -5.43 -11.72 38.24
CA GLN A 973 -4.30 -10.83 37.91
C GLN A 973 -4.69 -9.84 36.81
N LYS A 974 -5.39 -10.29 35.76
CA LYS A 974 -5.88 -9.43 34.67
C LYS A 974 -6.81 -8.32 35.20
N THR A 975 -7.82 -8.66 36.00
CA THR A 975 -8.72 -7.67 36.65
C THR A 975 -7.93 -6.65 37.48
N LEU A 976 -6.97 -7.12 38.28
CA LEU A 976 -6.23 -6.25 39.21
C LEU A 976 -5.20 -5.37 38.51
N LEU A 977 -4.58 -5.84 37.43
CA LEU A 977 -3.68 -5.07 36.57
C LEU A 977 -4.43 -3.90 35.89
N LEU A 978 -5.63 -4.17 35.36
CA LEU A 978 -6.50 -3.15 34.76
C LEU A 978 -7.00 -2.14 35.82
N ALA A 979 -7.27 -2.60 37.04
CA ALA A 979 -7.62 -1.72 38.16
C ALA A 979 -6.47 -0.75 38.53
N VAL A 980 -5.21 -1.21 38.45
CA VAL A 980 -4.01 -0.36 38.63
C VAL A 980 -3.89 0.66 37.50
N LEU A 981 -3.98 0.23 36.24
CA LEU A 981 -3.93 1.14 35.07
C LEU A 981 -5.05 2.20 35.11
N LEU A 982 -6.26 1.81 35.52
CA LEU A 982 -7.39 2.74 35.66
C LEU A 982 -7.11 3.82 36.70
N ASN A 983 -6.61 3.43 37.88
CA ASN A 983 -6.32 4.36 38.97
C ASN A 983 -5.13 5.28 38.69
N ALA A 984 -4.20 4.89 37.80
CA ALA A 984 -3.03 5.71 37.45
C ALA A 984 -3.44 7.08 36.88
N PHE A 985 -4.48 7.12 36.04
CA PHE A 985 -5.03 8.36 35.49
C PHE A 985 -5.67 9.29 36.54
N ALA A 986 -6.15 8.75 37.66
CA ALA A 986 -6.83 9.54 38.69
C ALA A 986 -5.85 10.27 39.65
N ASN A 987 -4.56 9.93 39.62
CA ASN A 987 -3.54 10.63 40.39
C ASN A 987 -2.84 11.67 39.48
N PRO A 988 -2.88 12.98 39.80
CA PRO A 988 -2.27 14.01 38.95
C PRO A 988 -0.77 13.80 38.67
N GLY A 989 -0.03 13.13 39.58
CA GLY A 989 1.38 12.82 39.38
C GLY A 989 1.66 11.55 38.55
N PHE A 990 0.64 10.74 38.25
CA PHE A 990 0.75 9.58 37.35
C PHE A 990 0.00 9.75 36.04
N SER A 991 -0.99 10.65 35.97
CA SER A 991 -1.87 10.80 34.77
C SER A 991 -1.07 11.10 33.50
N ASP A 992 -0.06 11.97 33.59
CA ASP A 992 0.83 12.30 32.46
C ASP A 992 1.72 11.12 32.05
N MET A 993 2.23 10.34 33.00
CA MET A 993 3.00 9.12 32.73
C MET A 993 2.11 8.01 32.14
N ALA A 994 0.88 7.88 32.63
CA ALA A 994 -0.11 6.93 32.12
C ALA A 994 -0.57 7.29 30.70
N LEU A 995 -0.69 8.58 30.37
CA LEU A 995 -0.96 9.05 29.02
C LEU A 995 0.24 8.81 28.09
N SER A 996 1.46 9.17 28.52
CA SER A 996 2.67 8.98 27.73
C SER A 996 2.96 7.49 27.44
N GLY A 997 2.71 6.61 28.41
CA GLY A 997 2.82 5.15 28.24
C GLY A 997 1.61 4.48 27.58
N SER A 998 0.55 5.22 27.23
CA SER A 998 -0.74 4.63 26.82
C SER A 998 -0.66 3.77 25.56
N THR A 999 0.15 4.15 24.59
CA THR A 999 0.37 3.39 23.34
C THR A 999 0.91 1.97 23.57
N ARG A 1000 1.59 1.73 24.71
CA ARG A 1000 2.16 0.43 25.08
C ARG A 1000 1.13 -0.53 25.66
N PHE A 1001 0.20 -0.05 26.48
CA PHE A 1001 -0.81 -0.89 27.15
C PHE A 1001 -2.20 -0.87 26.50
N LEU A 1002 -2.53 0.13 25.66
CA LEU A 1002 -3.82 0.18 24.95
C LEU A 1002 -4.10 -1.08 24.09
N PRO A 1003 -3.12 -1.70 23.40
CA PRO A 1003 -3.36 -2.97 22.68
C PRO A 1003 -3.91 -4.08 23.59
N PHE A 1004 -3.34 -4.25 24.78
CA PHE A 1004 -3.79 -5.21 25.80
C PHE A 1004 -5.20 -4.88 26.35
N VAL A 1005 -5.50 -3.58 26.51
CA VAL A 1005 -6.83 -3.09 26.92
C VAL A 1005 -7.89 -3.42 25.86
N PHE A 1006 -7.62 -3.15 24.58
CA PHE A 1006 -8.55 -3.51 23.49
C PHE A 1006 -8.69 -5.03 23.30
N ALA A 1007 -7.58 -5.78 23.34
CA ALA A 1007 -7.60 -7.24 23.29
C ALA A 1007 -8.44 -7.86 24.43
N THR A 1008 -8.35 -7.29 25.64
CA THR A 1008 -9.15 -7.71 26.80
C THR A 1008 -10.66 -7.50 26.59
N ILE A 1009 -11.08 -6.45 25.88
CA ILE A 1009 -12.50 -6.23 25.56
C ILE A 1009 -12.97 -7.20 24.48
N ALA A 1010 -12.14 -7.41 23.46
CA ALA A 1010 -12.45 -8.25 22.29
C ALA A 1010 -12.45 -9.76 22.58
N ASP A 1011 -11.66 -10.24 23.54
CA ASP A 1011 -11.58 -11.65 23.92
C ASP A 1011 -12.92 -12.18 24.52
N PRO A 1012 -13.64 -13.10 23.84
CA PRO A 1012 -14.91 -13.62 24.32
C PRO A 1012 -14.78 -14.46 25.60
N SER A 1013 -13.59 -15.00 25.92
CA SER A 1013 -13.36 -15.81 27.12
C SER A 1013 -13.07 -14.97 28.38
N THR A 1014 -12.68 -13.70 28.21
CA THR A 1014 -12.43 -12.80 29.33
C THR A 1014 -13.74 -12.45 30.06
N GLY A 1015 -13.70 -12.53 31.40
CA GLY A 1015 -14.84 -12.24 32.27
C GLY A 1015 -15.35 -10.79 32.19
N GLN A 1016 -16.46 -10.52 32.86
CA GLN A 1016 -17.20 -9.26 32.73
C GLN A 1016 -16.44 -8.05 33.32
N ASP A 1017 -15.91 -8.15 34.53
CA ASP A 1017 -15.25 -7.02 35.21
C ASP A 1017 -14.01 -6.46 34.47
N PRO A 1018 -13.09 -7.29 33.92
CA PRO A 1018 -11.99 -6.80 33.09
C PRO A 1018 -12.42 -5.92 31.91
N ARG A 1019 -13.55 -6.21 31.26
CA ARG A 1019 -14.01 -5.45 30.08
C ARG A 1019 -14.52 -4.07 30.47
N VAL A 1020 -15.27 -3.98 31.57
CA VAL A 1020 -15.73 -2.69 32.12
C VAL A 1020 -14.54 -1.84 32.57
N LEU A 1021 -13.55 -2.43 33.26
CA LEU A 1021 -12.32 -1.72 33.63
C LEU A 1021 -11.56 -1.23 32.39
N SER A 1022 -11.49 -2.04 31.34
CA SER A 1022 -10.83 -1.69 30.07
C SER A 1022 -11.51 -0.52 29.36
N ALA A 1023 -12.86 -0.53 29.27
CA ALA A 1023 -13.63 0.59 28.74
C ALA A 1023 -13.46 1.88 29.59
N HIS A 1024 -13.30 1.74 30.91
CA HIS A 1024 -13.02 2.87 31.79
C HIS A 1024 -11.58 3.41 31.63
N ILE A 1025 -10.59 2.57 31.33
CA ILE A 1025 -9.22 3.01 31.00
C ILE A 1025 -9.24 3.87 29.74
N ILE A 1026 -9.94 3.44 28.68
CA ILE A 1026 -10.12 4.23 27.45
C ILE A 1026 -10.76 5.58 27.78
N SER A 1027 -11.86 5.59 28.55
CA SER A 1027 -12.55 6.82 28.97
C SER A 1027 -11.68 7.79 29.79
N ASN A 1028 -10.80 7.26 30.66
CA ASN A 1028 -9.82 8.04 31.41
C ASN A 1028 -8.68 8.57 30.52
N CYS A 1029 -8.19 7.78 29.57
CA CYS A 1029 -7.17 8.20 28.62
C CYS A 1029 -7.67 9.35 27.72
N CYS A 1030 -8.92 9.27 27.23
CA CYS A 1030 -9.59 10.36 26.52
C CYS A 1030 -9.75 11.62 27.38
N LEU A 1031 -9.94 11.49 28.69
CA LEU A 1031 -10.09 12.61 29.62
C LEU A 1031 -8.74 13.28 29.97
N ALA A 1032 -7.64 12.51 29.98
CA ALA A 1032 -6.29 13.03 30.19
C ALA A 1032 -5.67 13.67 28.92
N MET A 1033 -6.27 13.44 27.75
CA MET A 1033 -5.72 13.82 26.44
C MET A 1033 -5.36 15.31 26.32
N LYS A 1034 -4.18 15.60 25.77
CA LYS A 1034 -3.66 16.96 25.56
C LYS A 1034 -3.49 17.26 24.07
N ILE A 1035 -3.47 18.54 23.71
CA ILE A 1035 -3.22 19.00 22.34
C ILE A 1035 -1.79 18.60 21.93
N GLY A 1036 -1.66 17.87 20.82
CA GLY A 1036 -0.39 17.34 20.30
C GLY A 1036 -0.25 15.81 20.36
N GLU A 1037 -1.12 15.11 21.07
CA GLU A 1037 -1.07 13.64 21.26
C GLU A 1037 -1.72 12.84 20.09
N GLU A 1038 -1.48 13.24 18.84
CA GLU A 1038 -2.15 12.69 17.65
C GLU A 1038 -2.04 11.16 17.54
N VAL A 1039 -0.88 10.59 17.90
CA VAL A 1039 -0.64 9.13 17.88
C VAL A 1039 -1.56 8.40 18.86
N VAL A 1040 -1.81 8.97 20.04
CA VAL A 1040 -2.72 8.39 21.04
C VAL A 1040 -4.17 8.53 20.58
N VAL A 1041 -4.54 9.67 19.99
CA VAL A 1041 -5.86 9.89 19.38
C VAL A 1041 -6.15 8.85 18.30
N THR A 1042 -5.24 8.65 17.34
CA THR A 1042 -5.38 7.60 16.31
C THR A 1042 -5.49 6.21 16.92
N THR A 1043 -4.65 5.87 17.91
CA THR A 1043 -4.67 4.55 18.56
C THR A 1043 -6.01 4.27 19.25
N ILE A 1044 -6.56 5.25 19.96
CA ILE A 1044 -7.85 5.12 20.64
C ILE A 1044 -8.99 5.05 19.62
N VAL A 1045 -9.01 5.93 18.61
CA VAL A 1045 -10.09 5.96 17.61
C VAL A 1045 -10.14 4.64 16.83
N CYS A 1046 -9.03 4.18 16.24
CA CYS A 1046 -8.97 2.92 15.51
C CYS A 1046 -9.39 1.72 16.39
N GLY A 1047 -8.83 1.61 17.59
CA GLY A 1047 -9.15 0.51 18.50
C GLY A 1047 -10.61 0.54 18.99
N ALA A 1048 -11.16 1.72 19.24
CA ALA A 1048 -12.53 1.88 19.71
C ALA A 1048 -13.57 1.58 18.63
N VAL A 1049 -13.37 2.05 17.39
CA VAL A 1049 -14.28 1.77 16.26
C VAL A 1049 -14.32 0.27 15.96
N GLU A 1050 -13.17 -0.37 15.81
CA GLU A 1050 -13.04 -1.82 15.58
C GLU A 1050 -13.66 -2.65 16.72
N THR A 1051 -13.45 -2.24 17.97
CA THR A 1051 -14.02 -2.92 19.15
C THR A 1051 -15.54 -2.76 19.21
N LEU A 1052 -16.06 -1.56 18.97
CA LEU A 1052 -17.50 -1.30 18.93
C LEU A 1052 -18.18 -2.05 17.78
N ASP A 1053 -17.53 -2.14 16.61
CA ASP A 1053 -18.06 -2.91 15.48
C ASP A 1053 -18.19 -4.39 15.82
N ARG A 1054 -17.12 -5.00 16.35
CA ARG A 1054 -17.15 -6.40 16.82
C ARG A 1054 -18.25 -6.64 17.85
N ILE A 1055 -18.42 -5.72 18.81
CA ILE A 1055 -19.49 -5.81 19.81
C ILE A 1055 -20.88 -5.66 19.17
N SER A 1056 -21.04 -4.80 18.16
CA SER A 1056 -22.32 -4.57 17.46
C SER A 1056 -22.84 -5.79 16.69
N ARG A 1057 -21.94 -6.74 16.36
CA ARG A 1057 -22.26 -7.97 15.61
C ARG A 1057 -22.64 -9.16 16.50
N LEU A 1058 -22.65 -9.00 17.83
CA LEU A 1058 -22.92 -10.06 18.82
C LEU A 1058 -24.26 -9.84 19.55
N GLN A 1059 -25.22 -10.77 19.38
CA GLN A 1059 -26.53 -10.73 20.04
C GLN A 1059 -26.57 -11.41 21.42
N PRO A 1060 -27.58 -11.12 22.26
CA PRO A 1060 -28.17 -9.82 22.60
C PRO A 1060 -27.39 -9.17 23.77
N THR A 1061 -27.48 -7.85 23.94
CA THR A 1061 -26.63 -7.13 24.91
C THR A 1061 -27.02 -7.39 26.35
N SER A 1062 -26.06 -7.83 27.16
CA SER A 1062 -26.17 -7.80 28.63
C SER A 1062 -25.99 -6.38 29.19
N ALA A 1063 -26.47 -6.13 30.41
CA ALA A 1063 -26.27 -4.85 31.11
C ALA A 1063 -24.79 -4.48 31.27
N VAL A 1064 -23.87 -5.46 31.28
CA VAL A 1064 -22.42 -5.22 31.36
C VAL A 1064 -21.81 -4.88 30.00
N GLN A 1065 -22.32 -5.50 28.92
CA GLN A 1065 -21.97 -5.13 27.55
C GLN A 1065 -22.42 -3.69 27.25
N GLN A 1066 -23.59 -3.29 27.74
CA GLN A 1066 -24.06 -1.89 27.72
C GLN A 1066 -23.08 -0.95 28.43
N GLN A 1067 -22.65 -1.25 29.67
CA GLN A 1067 -21.65 -0.44 30.39
C GLN A 1067 -20.28 -0.36 29.67
N THR A 1068 -19.89 -1.43 28.98
CA THR A 1068 -18.66 -1.49 28.19
C THR A 1068 -18.75 -0.56 26.97
N ILE A 1069 -19.87 -0.62 26.23
CA ILE A 1069 -20.16 0.27 25.10
C ILE A 1069 -20.23 1.73 25.58
N GLU A 1070 -20.96 2.00 26.67
CA GLU A 1070 -21.08 3.33 27.28
C GLU A 1070 -19.70 3.93 27.61
N GLY A 1071 -18.81 3.14 28.23
CA GLY A 1071 -17.45 3.60 28.57
C GLY A 1071 -16.62 4.02 27.36
N ILE A 1072 -16.71 3.27 26.26
CA ILE A 1072 -16.00 3.58 25.00
C ILE A 1072 -16.63 4.80 24.32
N ILE A 1073 -17.96 4.85 24.20
CA ILE A 1073 -18.71 5.95 23.55
C ILE A 1073 -18.50 7.27 24.29
N VAL A 1074 -18.53 7.27 25.63
CA VAL A 1074 -18.21 8.46 26.44
C VAL A 1074 -16.75 8.89 26.26
N GLY A 1075 -15.82 7.95 26.08
CA GLY A 1075 -14.44 8.25 25.72
C GLY A 1075 -14.30 8.90 24.34
N LEU A 1076 -14.96 8.33 23.33
CA LEU A 1076 -14.94 8.85 21.96
C LEU A 1076 -15.59 10.24 21.86
N GLY A 1077 -16.77 10.45 22.43
CA GLY A 1077 -17.44 11.76 22.41
C GLY A 1077 -16.56 12.89 22.96
N ARG A 1078 -15.80 12.63 24.04
CA ARG A 1078 -14.83 13.58 24.60
C ARG A 1078 -13.67 13.88 23.65
N LEU A 1079 -13.15 12.90 22.93
CA LEU A 1079 -12.16 13.14 21.88
C LEU A 1079 -12.77 13.97 20.74
N LEU A 1080 -13.97 13.61 20.30
CA LEU A 1080 -14.65 14.22 19.16
C LEU A 1080 -15.05 15.68 19.39
N HIS A 1081 -15.35 16.09 20.63
CA HIS A 1081 -15.51 17.52 20.95
C HIS A 1081 -14.21 18.31 20.76
N ASN A 1082 -13.08 17.77 21.21
CA ASN A 1082 -11.83 18.52 21.41
C ASN A 1082 -10.80 18.36 20.27
N PHE A 1083 -10.93 17.34 19.42
CA PHE A 1083 -9.93 16.99 18.40
C PHE A 1083 -10.58 16.78 17.03
N GLU A 1084 -10.33 17.70 16.09
CA GLU A 1084 -10.84 17.59 14.72
C GLU A 1084 -10.30 16.35 13.99
N ALA A 1085 -9.03 16.01 14.20
CA ALA A 1085 -8.42 14.78 13.68
C ALA A 1085 -9.15 13.50 14.15
N ALA A 1086 -9.74 13.52 15.36
CA ALA A 1086 -10.56 12.40 15.83
C ALA A 1086 -11.89 12.32 15.06
N ARG A 1087 -12.50 13.46 14.72
CA ARG A 1087 -13.74 13.53 13.93
C ARG A 1087 -13.52 12.98 12.53
N SER A 1088 -12.54 13.51 11.81
CA SER A 1088 -12.19 13.03 10.45
C SER A 1088 -11.90 11.53 10.42
N LEU A 1089 -11.08 11.04 11.36
CA LEU A 1089 -10.73 9.62 11.42
C LEU A 1089 -11.92 8.73 11.79
N CYS A 1090 -12.83 9.17 12.66
CA CYS A 1090 -14.07 8.44 12.95
C CYS A 1090 -15.03 8.38 11.75
N VAL A 1091 -15.05 9.40 10.88
CA VAL A 1091 -15.79 9.36 9.61
C VAL A 1091 -15.14 8.37 8.64
N GLU A 1092 -13.83 8.45 8.44
CA GLU A 1092 -13.05 7.54 7.57
C GLU A 1092 -13.22 6.06 7.96
N LEU A 1093 -13.26 5.76 9.27
CA LEU A 1093 -13.45 4.41 9.80
C LEU A 1093 -14.93 3.99 9.92
N GLY A 1094 -15.88 4.82 9.48
CA GLY A 1094 -17.30 4.47 9.46
C GLY A 1094 -17.96 4.34 10.84
N LEU A 1095 -17.53 5.10 11.86
CA LEU A 1095 -18.10 5.04 13.21
C LEU A 1095 -19.63 5.28 13.21
N ALA A 1096 -20.15 6.12 12.31
CA ALA A 1096 -21.59 6.37 12.18
C ALA A 1096 -22.39 5.10 11.81
N GLU A 1097 -21.83 4.21 10.99
CA GLU A 1097 -22.42 2.91 10.64
C GLU A 1097 -22.44 1.97 11.85
N VAL A 1098 -21.31 1.86 12.55
CA VAL A 1098 -21.17 1.08 13.78
C VAL A 1098 -22.16 1.53 14.85
N ILE A 1099 -22.28 2.84 15.06
CA ILE A 1099 -23.23 3.41 16.02
C ILE A 1099 -24.68 3.16 15.56
N ARG A 1100 -25.01 3.23 14.27
CA ARG A 1100 -26.37 2.93 13.80
C ARG A 1100 -26.79 1.49 14.13
N ARG A 1101 -25.88 0.52 14.00
CA ARG A 1101 -26.11 -0.88 14.41
C ARG A 1101 -26.34 -1.00 15.92
N LEU A 1102 -25.51 -0.32 16.73
CA LEU A 1102 -25.69 -0.28 18.18
C LEU A 1102 -27.04 0.39 18.57
N ASN A 1103 -27.45 1.45 17.87
CA ASN A 1103 -28.64 2.22 18.19
C ASN A 1103 -29.95 1.40 18.02
N VAL A 1104 -29.95 0.38 17.15
CA VAL A 1104 -31.08 -0.56 16.97
C VAL A 1104 -30.94 -1.86 17.76
N THR A 1105 -29.89 -2.02 18.58
CA THR A 1105 -29.64 -3.26 19.33
C THR A 1105 -30.50 -3.36 20.60
N PRO A 1106 -31.30 -4.43 20.79
CA PRO A 1106 -32.16 -4.60 21.96
C PRO A 1106 -31.37 -4.67 23.27
N GLY A 1107 -31.60 -3.69 24.16
CA GLY A 1107 -30.96 -3.58 25.48
C GLY A 1107 -30.13 -2.31 25.67
N LEU A 1108 -29.83 -1.55 24.61
CA LEU A 1108 -29.03 -0.32 24.69
C LEU A 1108 -29.84 0.97 24.85
N ASN A 1109 -31.16 0.87 25.09
CA ASN A 1109 -32.10 2.00 25.13
C ASN A 1109 -31.65 3.18 26.02
N ALA A 1110 -31.01 2.91 27.17
CA ALA A 1110 -30.58 3.97 28.08
C ALA A 1110 -29.31 4.72 27.64
N ILE A 1111 -28.61 4.26 26.60
CA ILE A 1111 -27.42 4.93 26.02
C ILE A 1111 -27.64 5.45 24.59
N GLN A 1112 -28.83 5.26 24.01
CA GLN A 1112 -29.19 5.83 22.70
C GLN A 1112 -28.99 7.36 22.58
N PRO A 1113 -29.21 8.19 23.62
CA PRO A 1113 -28.89 9.62 23.55
C PRO A 1113 -27.39 9.88 23.32
N LEU A 1114 -26.51 9.16 24.05
CA LEU A 1114 -25.05 9.27 23.91
C LEU A 1114 -24.56 8.81 22.53
N LEU A 1115 -25.15 7.72 22.02
CA LEU A 1115 -24.90 7.25 20.66
C LEU A 1115 -25.28 8.32 19.61
N SER A 1116 -26.43 8.97 19.80
CA SER A 1116 -26.93 10.01 18.90
C SER A 1116 -26.09 11.29 18.96
N GLU A 1117 -25.64 11.68 20.15
CA GLU A 1117 -24.76 12.84 20.37
C GLU A 1117 -23.38 12.61 19.73
N VAL A 1118 -22.80 11.42 19.85
CA VAL A 1118 -21.54 11.08 19.15
C VAL A 1118 -21.70 11.11 17.63
N VAL A 1119 -22.85 10.71 17.09
CA VAL A 1119 -23.16 10.81 15.65
C VAL A 1119 -23.40 12.26 15.18
N GLN A 1120 -23.70 13.21 16.07
CA GLN A 1120 -23.77 14.63 15.73
C GLN A 1120 -22.40 15.32 15.72
N LEU A 1121 -21.36 14.67 16.27
CA LEU A 1121 -19.99 15.19 16.33
C LEU A 1121 -19.10 14.71 15.18
N ILE A 1122 -19.61 13.86 14.27
CA ILE A 1122 -18.93 13.29 13.10
C ILE A 1122 -19.74 13.51 11.83
#